data_AF-A0A9E8J7Q7-F1
#
_entry.id   AF-A0A9E8J7Q7-F1
#
_cell.length_a   1.000
_cell.length_b   1.000
_cell.length_c   1.000
_cell.angle_alpha   90.00
_cell.angle_beta   90.00
_cell.angle_gamma   90.00
#
_symmetry.space_group_name_H-M   'P 1'
#
loop_
_entity.id
_entity.type
_entity.pdbx_description
1 polymer ?
#
loop_
_entity_poly.entity_id
_entity_poly.type
_entity_poly.pdbx_seq_one_letter_code
_entity_poly.pdbx_strand_id
1 'polypeptide(L)'
;MTGAADNRKYMIAMALNSVPPIIRESLLEDNDFQTEFEFKPDAVITFGIDGVAFQRSVLYDAVRSVFSGDGSIELDDLEKRSWTIKLDDRENGHPTLFRLSDQKQLLLTYFSVLSKDVSLRLRSLEEYAASVNLPHESYSRWRSILEERMFEDDEFDTFRSDIFDTPAHQERVIRSQLVSGRSNISSLVPISLRYYERLVGAFDGCASIPDYAAKKGRKVFSQLSEWKPYEGFLFSLLLSSHSALTAEIDTDTLSKEELEKAFDHLLEYGDPLSQLGAFEVGLRILPKRPEVEPFLFLLLKRIIDDEPSEKKSEFKLLSALFVLVDGELSRTRLFADKPPFYRRLASLAQASLIQRQLVQGGIDYERFTKWALSNCIERFFMQSFADMRSEPRWNPHMTDSIQFHADFIGRIIIAGNAYQANLSDGELRNALLGEGAKELIEHYGFLRPFFPGPLEGTEGGLNVLPDELSQIIVKQLDSDEIEAASFAGLVNLSRIYTVQVDHVELAVNALKSANHRLANLLDKNTLLAILEGLATLSAVNRSQELSDQLLILVRRYRHDSQYALTVEEAFGILIVAAAARKELTEWRSFVGDFLTELAFCNLEENEGGTLHSHLSILLHCVPELWVSCAKADAALQAFRFR
;
A
#
# COMPACT_ATOMS: atom_id res chain seq x y z
N MET A 1 -10.17 33.71 -44.73
CA MET A 1 -9.14 32.89 -44.05
C MET A 1 -9.67 32.11 -42.84
N THR A 2 -10.94 32.29 -42.42
CA THR A 2 -11.55 31.63 -41.24
C THR A 2 -12.00 30.18 -41.46
N GLY A 3 -12.34 29.75 -42.68
CA GLY A 3 -12.88 28.40 -42.93
C GLY A 3 -11.87 27.23 -42.96
N ALA A 4 -10.56 27.50 -43.10
CA ALA A 4 -9.54 26.45 -43.16
C ALA A 4 -9.10 25.98 -41.76
N ALA A 5 -9.07 26.89 -40.79
CA ALA A 5 -8.73 26.59 -39.40
C ALA A 5 -9.82 25.76 -38.71
N ASP A 6 -11.09 26.08 -38.93
CA ASP A 6 -12.23 25.31 -38.38
C ASP A 6 -12.32 23.89 -38.97
N ASN A 7 -12.03 23.72 -40.26
CA ASN A 7 -11.98 22.39 -40.89
C ASN A 7 -10.85 21.51 -40.31
N ARG A 8 -9.69 22.11 -39.98
CA ARG A 8 -8.57 21.39 -39.38
C ARG A 8 -8.92 20.90 -37.97
N LYS A 9 -9.53 21.75 -37.14
CA LYS A 9 -9.99 21.38 -35.78
C LYS A 9 -11.04 20.27 -35.80
N TYR A 10 -11.99 20.34 -36.75
CA TYR A 10 -13.01 19.31 -36.93
C TYR A 10 -12.43 17.95 -37.31
N MET A 11 -11.47 17.93 -38.25
CA MET A 11 -10.78 16.70 -38.67
C MET A 11 -9.98 16.04 -37.54
N ILE A 12 -9.39 16.86 -36.65
CA ILE A 12 -8.63 16.38 -35.51
C ILE A 12 -9.55 15.77 -34.44
N ALA A 13 -10.69 16.42 -34.14
CA ALA A 13 -11.70 15.85 -33.25
C ALA A 13 -12.23 14.50 -33.77
N MET A 14 -12.43 14.38 -35.10
CA MET A 14 -12.82 13.11 -35.74
C MET A 14 -11.72 12.04 -35.66
N ALA A 15 -10.46 12.41 -35.87
CA ALA A 15 -9.32 11.50 -35.75
C ALA A 15 -9.15 11.01 -34.31
N LEU A 16 -9.27 11.92 -33.33
CA LEU A 16 -9.25 11.61 -31.90
C LEU A 16 -10.38 10.64 -31.53
N ASN A 17 -11.58 10.83 -32.09
CA ASN A 17 -12.70 9.92 -31.89
C ASN A 17 -12.50 8.52 -32.49
N SER A 18 -11.54 8.36 -33.39
CA SER A 18 -11.21 7.10 -34.06
C SER A 18 -10.09 6.31 -33.39
N VAL A 19 -9.33 6.93 -32.47
CA VAL A 19 -8.29 6.25 -31.69
C VAL A 19 -8.85 5.71 -30.35
N PRO A 20 -8.26 4.63 -29.81
CA PRO A 20 -8.61 4.09 -28.49
C PRO A 20 -8.62 5.19 -27.41
N PRO A 21 -9.53 5.13 -26.41
CA PRO A 21 -9.68 6.16 -25.39
C PRO A 21 -8.38 6.52 -24.67
N ILE A 22 -7.52 5.54 -24.38
CA ILE A 22 -6.26 5.79 -23.67
C ILE A 22 -5.26 6.60 -24.51
N ILE A 23 -5.22 6.35 -25.82
CA ILE A 23 -4.36 7.11 -26.75
C ILE A 23 -4.95 8.50 -26.96
N ARG A 24 -6.28 8.60 -27.01
CA ARG A 24 -6.99 9.88 -27.07
C ARG A 24 -6.65 10.74 -25.87
N GLU A 25 -6.78 10.21 -24.66
CA GLU A 25 -6.46 10.93 -23.42
C GLU A 25 -5.00 11.38 -23.40
N SER A 26 -4.05 10.49 -23.72
CA SER A 26 -2.63 10.91 -23.81
C SER A 26 -2.37 12.00 -24.84
N LEU A 27 -2.99 11.95 -26.02
CA LEU A 27 -2.86 13.00 -27.03
C LEU A 27 -3.53 14.32 -26.60
N LEU A 28 -4.64 14.24 -25.86
CA LEU A 28 -5.32 15.40 -25.30
C LEU A 28 -4.54 16.01 -24.13
N GLU A 29 -3.64 15.28 -23.47
CA GLU A 29 -2.77 15.77 -22.40
C GLU A 29 -1.42 16.30 -22.91
N ASP A 30 -1.05 16.01 -24.16
CA ASP A 30 0.22 16.41 -24.76
C ASP A 30 0.19 17.89 -25.22
N ASN A 31 0.97 18.73 -24.56
CA ASN A 31 1.09 20.16 -24.88
C ASN A 31 1.69 20.42 -26.27
N ASP A 32 2.61 19.58 -26.74
CA ASP A 32 3.21 19.73 -28.07
C ASP A 32 2.14 19.42 -29.13
N PHE A 33 1.34 18.38 -28.92
CA PHE A 33 0.18 18.06 -29.77
C PHE A 33 -0.84 19.20 -29.79
N GLN A 34 -1.27 19.68 -28.62
CA GLN A 34 -2.25 20.78 -28.56
C GLN A 34 -1.73 22.06 -29.26
N THR A 35 -0.44 22.36 -29.11
CA THR A 35 0.20 23.54 -29.70
C THR A 35 0.37 23.39 -31.21
N GLU A 36 0.85 22.25 -31.70
CA GLU A 36 1.04 21.98 -33.14
C GLU A 36 -0.27 22.07 -33.93
N PHE A 37 -1.37 21.67 -33.28
CA PHE A 37 -2.68 21.56 -33.89
C PHE A 37 -3.66 22.69 -33.53
N GLU A 38 -3.24 23.66 -32.70
CA GLU A 38 -4.08 24.72 -32.14
C GLU A 38 -5.41 24.19 -31.54
N PHE A 39 -5.36 22.98 -31.01
CA PHE A 39 -6.51 22.24 -30.52
C PHE A 39 -6.44 22.15 -29.00
N LYS A 40 -7.14 23.05 -28.30
CA LYS A 40 -7.37 22.95 -26.85
C LYS A 40 -8.76 22.36 -26.62
N PRO A 41 -8.89 21.09 -26.16
CA PRO A 41 -10.18 20.54 -25.79
C PRO A 41 -10.76 21.35 -24.63
N ASP A 42 -12.02 21.80 -24.74
CA ASP A 42 -12.70 22.42 -23.61
C ASP A 42 -13.29 21.34 -22.72
N ALA A 43 -12.66 21.13 -21.56
CA ALA A 43 -13.02 20.06 -20.65
C ALA A 43 -14.37 20.33 -19.96
N VAL A 44 -14.99 19.27 -19.46
CA VAL A 44 -16.18 19.37 -18.62
C VAL A 44 -15.77 19.25 -17.16
N ILE A 45 -16.17 20.23 -16.34
CA ILE A 45 -15.91 20.20 -14.90
C ILE A 45 -17.19 19.79 -14.18
N THR A 46 -17.10 18.68 -13.44
CA THR A 46 -18.23 18.11 -12.69
C THR A 46 -18.06 18.37 -11.20
N PHE A 47 -19.14 18.77 -10.54
CA PHE A 47 -19.19 19.07 -9.11
C PHE A 47 -20.19 18.16 -8.38
N GLY A 48 -19.74 17.64 -7.23
CA GLY A 48 -20.58 16.90 -6.30
C GLY A 48 -21.16 15.62 -6.88
N ILE A 49 -22.07 15.01 -6.10
CA ILE A 49 -22.65 13.69 -6.39
C ILE A 49 -23.87 13.78 -7.31
N ASP A 50 -24.41 14.99 -7.49
CA ASP A 50 -25.55 15.27 -8.38
C ASP A 50 -25.13 15.45 -9.85
N GLY A 51 -23.84 15.23 -10.17
CA GLY A 51 -23.34 15.22 -11.54
C GLY A 51 -23.35 16.59 -12.21
N VAL A 52 -23.29 17.67 -11.43
CA VAL A 52 -23.51 19.00 -11.98
C VAL A 52 -22.29 19.45 -12.78
N ALA A 53 -22.45 19.65 -14.09
CA ALA A 53 -21.34 19.79 -15.01
C ALA A 53 -21.36 21.13 -15.77
N PHE A 54 -20.20 21.74 -15.95
CA PHE A 54 -20.01 22.96 -16.75
C PHE A 54 -18.94 22.78 -17.82
N GLN A 55 -19.03 23.54 -18.90
CA GLN A 55 -17.87 23.76 -19.76
C GLN A 55 -16.79 24.54 -18.98
N ARG A 56 -15.54 24.08 -19.06
CA ARG A 56 -14.41 24.64 -18.31
C ARG A 56 -14.22 26.11 -18.63
N SER A 57 -14.12 26.46 -19.91
CA SER A 57 -13.91 27.85 -20.34
C SER A 57 -14.99 28.79 -19.79
N VAL A 58 -16.27 28.40 -19.94
CA VAL A 58 -17.42 29.16 -19.45
C VAL A 58 -17.36 29.38 -17.93
N LEU A 59 -17.04 28.33 -17.17
CA LEU A 59 -16.93 28.43 -15.72
C LEU A 59 -15.77 29.35 -15.32
N TYR A 60 -14.59 29.16 -15.90
CA TYR A 60 -13.39 29.90 -15.52
C TYR A 60 -13.51 31.39 -15.89
N ASP A 61 -14.11 31.71 -17.03
CA ASP A 61 -14.40 33.09 -17.42
C ASP A 61 -15.44 33.74 -16.51
N ALA A 62 -16.51 33.04 -16.15
CA ALA A 62 -17.48 33.54 -15.18
C ALA A 62 -16.83 33.83 -13.82
N VAL A 63 -15.92 32.96 -13.37
CA VAL A 63 -15.15 33.19 -12.15
C VAL A 63 -14.27 34.44 -12.28
N ARG A 64 -13.46 34.56 -13.34
CA ARG A 64 -12.59 35.73 -13.58
C ARG A 64 -13.36 37.04 -13.62
N SER A 65 -14.54 37.04 -14.21
CA SER A 65 -15.41 38.21 -14.32
C SER A 65 -16.00 38.61 -12.96
N VAL A 66 -16.44 37.65 -12.14
CA VAL A 66 -16.87 37.94 -10.77
C VAL A 66 -15.72 38.52 -9.93
N PHE A 67 -14.51 37.98 -10.03
CA PHE A 67 -13.31 38.55 -9.39
C PHE A 67 -12.88 39.92 -9.95
N SER A 68 -13.33 40.27 -11.16
CA SER A 68 -13.05 41.56 -11.79
C SER A 68 -14.03 42.66 -11.37
N GLY A 69 -15.07 42.34 -10.58
CA GLY A 69 -16.00 43.32 -10.02
C GLY A 69 -17.47 43.17 -10.47
N ASP A 70 -17.81 42.14 -11.24
CA ASP A 70 -19.17 41.97 -11.79
C ASP A 70 -20.23 41.55 -10.74
N GLY A 71 -19.84 41.37 -9.47
CA GLY A 71 -20.72 41.11 -8.32
C GLY A 71 -21.35 39.71 -8.32
N SER A 72 -22.06 39.36 -9.39
CA SER A 72 -22.61 38.01 -9.63
C SER A 72 -22.82 37.74 -11.11
N ILE A 73 -22.61 36.50 -11.55
CA ILE A 73 -22.80 36.07 -12.94
C ILE A 73 -23.72 34.85 -12.99
N GLU A 74 -24.65 34.83 -13.93
CA GLU A 74 -25.47 33.66 -14.23
C GLU A 74 -24.83 32.81 -15.35
N LEU A 75 -24.83 31.49 -15.17
CA LEU A 75 -24.42 30.53 -16.19
C LEU A 75 -25.28 29.27 -16.14
N ASP A 76 -25.49 28.66 -17.30
CA ASP A 76 -26.19 27.38 -17.40
C ASP A 76 -25.21 26.22 -17.28
N ASP A 77 -25.66 25.14 -16.63
CA ASP A 77 -24.95 23.86 -16.65
C ASP A 77 -25.22 23.08 -17.95
N LEU A 78 -24.55 21.94 -18.14
CA LEU A 78 -24.77 21.09 -19.32
C LEU A 78 -26.19 20.52 -19.44
N GLU A 79 -26.96 20.52 -18.33
CA GLU A 79 -28.38 20.14 -18.30
C GLU A 79 -29.31 21.36 -18.45
N LYS A 80 -28.76 22.55 -18.75
CA LYS A 80 -29.46 23.83 -18.90
C LYS A 80 -30.18 24.31 -17.64
N ARG A 81 -29.70 23.92 -16.46
CA ARG A 81 -30.12 24.53 -15.20
C ARG A 81 -29.30 25.80 -15.00
N SER A 82 -29.96 26.91 -14.67
CA SER A 82 -29.30 28.18 -14.40
C SER A 82 -28.70 28.22 -13.00
N TRP A 83 -27.53 28.83 -12.89
CA TRP A 83 -26.76 28.95 -11.66
C TRP A 83 -26.18 30.36 -11.55
N THR A 84 -26.26 30.94 -10.36
CA THR A 84 -25.57 32.21 -10.07
C THR A 84 -24.27 31.94 -9.35
N ILE A 85 -23.16 32.49 -9.86
CA ILE A 85 -21.86 32.60 -9.20
C ILE A 85 -21.76 33.97 -8.55
N LYS A 86 -21.43 34.02 -7.27
CA LYS A 86 -21.22 35.27 -6.51
C LYS A 86 -20.13 35.10 -5.47
N LEU A 87 -19.48 36.19 -5.08
CA LEU A 87 -18.59 36.20 -3.93
C LEU A 87 -19.42 36.28 -2.64
N ASP A 88 -19.13 35.44 -1.66
CA ASP A 88 -19.61 35.60 -0.29
C ASP A 88 -18.43 35.96 0.61
N ASP A 89 -18.64 36.99 1.42
CA ASP A 89 -17.70 37.44 2.45
C ASP A 89 -17.99 36.63 3.73
N ARG A 90 -17.49 35.39 3.81
CA ARG A 90 -17.39 34.68 5.09
C ARG A 90 -15.95 34.70 5.60
N GLU A 91 -15.82 34.53 6.92
CA GLU A 91 -14.58 34.69 7.69
C GLU A 91 -13.34 34.16 6.94
N ASN A 92 -12.32 35.02 6.86
CA ASN A 92 -10.98 34.85 6.25
C ASN A 92 -10.76 35.41 4.82
N GLY A 93 -11.74 36.10 4.21
CA GLY A 93 -11.44 36.98 3.06
C GLY A 93 -11.03 36.26 1.76
N HIS A 94 -11.30 34.96 1.65
CA HIS A 94 -11.35 34.29 0.36
C HIS A 94 -12.75 34.41 -0.22
N PRO A 95 -12.89 35.05 -1.38
CA PRO A 95 -14.20 35.22 -1.96
C PRO A 95 -14.68 33.85 -2.41
N THR A 96 -15.69 33.40 -1.69
CA THR A 96 -16.21 32.05 -1.82
C THR A 96 -17.26 32.08 -2.91
N LEU A 97 -17.05 31.36 -4.01
CA LEU A 97 -18.02 31.35 -5.10
C LEU A 97 -19.16 30.41 -4.72
N PHE A 98 -20.33 30.99 -4.46
CA PHE A 98 -21.55 30.25 -4.24
C PHE A 98 -22.21 29.99 -5.57
N ARG A 99 -22.54 28.73 -5.82
CA ARG A 99 -23.43 28.33 -6.89
C ARG A 99 -24.86 28.25 -6.32
N LEU A 100 -25.77 29.16 -6.67
CA LEU A 100 -27.15 29.11 -6.19
C LEU A 100 -28.07 28.51 -7.28
N SER A 101 -28.75 27.43 -6.95
CA SER A 101 -30.12 27.19 -7.42
C SER A 101 -31.04 27.31 -6.19
N ASP A 102 -32.35 27.45 -6.38
CA ASP A 102 -33.35 27.73 -5.33
C ASP A 102 -33.27 26.80 -4.08
N GLN A 103 -32.53 25.69 -4.14
CA GLN A 103 -32.38 24.69 -3.06
C GLN A 103 -30.94 24.19 -2.81
N LYS A 104 -29.89 24.61 -3.55
CA LYS A 104 -28.53 24.05 -3.42
C LYS A 104 -27.43 25.12 -3.47
N GLN A 105 -26.39 24.91 -2.67
CA GLN A 105 -25.15 25.69 -2.65
C GLN A 105 -23.95 24.79 -2.94
N LEU A 106 -23.14 25.15 -3.92
CA LEU A 106 -21.83 24.53 -4.15
C LEU A 106 -20.71 25.53 -3.86
N LEU A 107 -19.68 25.04 -3.16
CA LEU A 107 -18.48 25.76 -2.78
C LEU A 107 -17.38 25.52 -3.82
N LEU A 108 -16.94 26.56 -4.54
CA LEU A 108 -15.79 26.44 -5.45
C LEU A 108 -14.50 26.78 -4.72
N THR A 109 -13.73 25.75 -4.36
CA THR A 109 -12.44 25.89 -3.66
C THR A 109 -11.29 26.13 -4.65
N TYR A 110 -10.28 26.88 -4.21
CA TYR A 110 -9.03 27.16 -4.93
C TYR A 110 -9.11 28.14 -6.10
N PHE A 111 -10.28 28.69 -6.43
CA PHE A 111 -10.47 29.58 -7.58
C PHE A 111 -9.91 31.00 -7.41
N SER A 112 -9.56 31.42 -6.19
CA SER A 112 -9.05 32.77 -5.91
C SER A 112 -7.73 33.09 -6.63
N VAL A 113 -6.99 32.08 -7.10
CA VAL A 113 -5.80 32.25 -7.94
C VAL A 113 -6.11 32.73 -9.36
N LEU A 114 -7.37 32.81 -9.77
CA LEU A 114 -7.81 33.36 -11.06
C LEU A 114 -8.11 34.88 -11.00
N SER A 115 -8.02 35.49 -9.82
CA SER A 115 -8.28 36.93 -9.66
C SER A 115 -7.32 37.81 -10.45
N LYS A 116 -7.74 38.99 -10.93
CA LYS A 116 -6.78 39.96 -11.50
C LYS A 116 -5.88 40.61 -10.44
N ASP A 117 -6.30 40.59 -9.18
CA ASP A 117 -5.53 41.13 -8.06
C ASP A 117 -4.36 40.18 -7.70
N VAL A 118 -3.14 40.63 -7.96
CA VAL A 118 -1.89 39.91 -7.66
C VAL A 118 -1.79 39.62 -6.16
N SER A 119 -2.15 40.56 -5.28
CA SER A 119 -2.08 40.35 -3.84
C SER A 119 -3.05 39.28 -3.37
N LEU A 120 -4.27 39.24 -3.92
CA LEU A 120 -5.25 38.20 -3.60
C LEU A 120 -4.77 36.82 -4.09
N ARG A 121 -4.24 36.73 -5.31
CA ARG A 121 -3.76 35.47 -5.88
C ARG A 121 -2.58 34.88 -5.11
N LEU A 122 -1.58 35.70 -4.78
CA LEU A 122 -0.40 35.24 -4.05
C LEU A 122 -0.73 34.84 -2.60
N ARG A 123 -1.59 35.62 -1.93
CA ARG A 123 -2.09 35.24 -0.60
C ARG A 123 -2.86 33.93 -0.65
N SER A 124 -3.73 33.76 -1.65
CA SER A 124 -4.49 32.52 -1.83
C SER A 124 -3.57 31.33 -2.11
N LEU A 125 -2.54 31.48 -2.93
CA LEU A 125 -1.54 30.43 -3.15
C LEU A 125 -0.87 30.02 -1.84
N GLU A 126 -0.43 30.98 -1.03
CA GLU A 126 0.22 30.73 0.26
C GLU A 126 -0.70 29.97 1.22
N GLU A 127 -1.96 30.42 1.35
CA GLU A 127 -2.95 29.76 2.19
C GLU A 127 -3.27 28.33 1.70
N TYR A 128 -3.44 28.15 0.40
CA TYR A 128 -3.70 26.83 -0.19
C TYR A 128 -2.52 25.89 0.01
N ALA A 129 -1.31 26.33 -0.32
CA ALA A 129 -0.08 25.55 -0.16
C ALA A 129 0.16 25.15 1.30
N ALA A 130 0.01 26.09 2.24
CA ALA A 130 0.13 25.84 3.67
C ALA A 130 -1.01 24.95 4.19
N SER A 131 -2.18 24.94 3.56
CA SER A 131 -3.28 24.07 3.98
C SER A 131 -3.06 22.60 3.61
N VAL A 132 -2.27 22.30 2.58
CA VAL A 132 -2.12 20.93 2.05
C VAL A 132 -0.68 20.38 2.06
N ASN A 133 0.26 21.10 2.67
CA ASN A 133 1.70 20.80 2.60
C ASN A 133 2.21 20.68 1.16
N LEU A 134 1.92 21.67 0.32
CA LEU A 134 2.37 21.65 -1.08
C LEU A 134 3.91 21.72 -1.12
N PRO A 135 4.60 20.82 -1.86
CA PRO A 135 6.05 20.84 -1.94
C PRO A 135 6.61 22.18 -2.45
N HIS A 136 7.77 22.57 -1.90
CA HIS A 136 8.39 23.85 -2.20
C HIS A 136 8.66 24.09 -3.70
N GLU A 137 9.02 23.04 -4.45
CA GLU A 137 9.24 23.13 -5.90
C GLU A 137 7.94 23.48 -6.65
N SER A 138 6.83 22.80 -6.34
CA SER A 138 5.49 23.14 -6.86
C SER A 138 5.07 24.54 -6.46
N TYR A 139 5.22 24.90 -5.18
CA TYR A 139 4.89 26.24 -4.69
C TYR A 139 5.65 27.34 -5.44
N SER A 140 6.97 27.18 -5.58
CA SER A 140 7.84 28.17 -6.24
C SER A 140 7.50 28.33 -7.71
N ARG A 141 7.20 27.22 -8.41
CA ARG A 141 6.73 27.23 -9.79
C ARG A 141 5.45 28.06 -9.94
N TRP A 142 4.44 27.78 -9.10
CA TRP A 142 3.15 28.46 -9.19
C TRP A 142 3.24 29.93 -8.77
N ARG A 143 4.07 30.23 -7.78
CA ARG A 143 4.33 31.60 -7.34
C ARG A 143 4.92 32.44 -8.48
N SER A 144 5.95 31.92 -9.16
CA SER A 144 6.59 32.62 -10.28
C SER A 144 5.58 33.01 -11.37
N ILE A 145 4.65 32.12 -11.72
CA ILE A 145 3.62 32.42 -12.73
C ILE A 145 2.64 33.47 -12.20
N LEU A 146 2.15 33.29 -10.97
CA LEU A 146 1.14 34.17 -10.38
C LEU A 146 1.65 35.59 -10.09
N GLU A 147 2.95 35.77 -9.84
CA GLU A 147 3.60 37.07 -9.72
C GLU A 147 3.54 37.87 -11.03
N GLU A 148 3.64 37.20 -12.17
CA GLU A 148 3.64 37.85 -13.49
C GLU A 148 2.23 38.05 -14.07
N ARG A 149 1.38 37.02 -14.00
CA ARG A 149 0.05 37.02 -14.64
C ARG A 149 -0.90 35.98 -14.04
N MET A 150 -2.19 36.09 -14.33
CA MET A 150 -3.19 35.07 -13.97
C MET A 150 -2.94 33.74 -14.71
N PHE A 151 -3.41 32.64 -14.11
CA PHE A 151 -3.35 31.34 -14.76
C PHE A 151 -4.21 31.29 -16.02
N GLU A 152 -3.66 30.62 -17.03
CA GLU A 152 -4.43 30.03 -18.11
C GLU A 152 -5.26 28.84 -17.60
N ASP A 153 -6.26 28.40 -18.37
CA ASP A 153 -7.20 27.35 -17.94
C ASP A 153 -6.52 26.01 -17.64
N ASP A 154 -5.56 25.62 -18.49
CA ASP A 154 -4.73 24.43 -18.38
C ASP A 154 -3.73 24.51 -17.21
N GLU A 155 -3.14 25.67 -16.98
CA GLU A 155 -2.29 25.92 -15.80
C GLU A 155 -3.07 25.79 -14.50
N PHE A 156 -4.31 26.30 -14.46
CA PHE A 156 -5.17 26.18 -13.29
C PHE A 156 -5.61 24.73 -13.04
N ASP A 157 -5.91 23.95 -14.09
CA ASP A 157 -6.17 22.51 -13.96
C ASP A 157 -4.96 21.78 -13.38
N THR A 158 -3.75 22.09 -13.88
CA THR A 158 -2.50 21.52 -13.39
C THR A 158 -2.22 21.92 -11.95
N PHE A 159 -2.45 23.19 -11.59
CA PHE A 159 -2.34 23.68 -10.21
C PHE A 159 -3.30 22.95 -9.27
N ARG A 160 -4.57 22.79 -9.68
CA ARG A 160 -5.56 22.03 -8.89
C ARG A 160 -5.15 20.59 -8.70
N SER A 161 -4.65 19.94 -9.76
CA SER A 161 -4.12 18.59 -9.70
C SER A 161 -2.94 18.50 -8.71
N ASP A 162 -2.05 19.50 -8.70
CA ASP A 162 -0.97 19.62 -7.73
C ASP A 162 -1.47 19.77 -6.29
N ILE A 163 -2.54 20.52 -6.04
CA ILE A 163 -3.14 20.62 -4.71
C ILE A 163 -3.84 19.30 -4.31
N PHE A 164 -4.52 18.65 -5.25
CA PHE A 164 -5.32 17.45 -4.99
C PHE A 164 -4.44 16.23 -4.73
N ASP A 165 -3.28 16.16 -5.39
CA ASP A 165 -2.27 15.11 -5.18
C ASP A 165 -1.43 15.35 -3.92
N THR A 166 -2.07 15.67 -2.79
CA THR A 166 -1.39 15.82 -1.50
C THR A 166 -2.08 14.95 -0.44
N PRO A 167 -1.32 14.35 0.50
CA PRO A 167 -1.89 13.56 1.60
C PRO A 167 -2.93 14.31 2.42
N ALA A 168 -2.68 15.58 2.72
CA ALA A 168 -3.59 16.43 3.49
C ALA A 168 -4.90 16.74 2.73
N HIS A 169 -4.85 16.90 1.41
CA HIS A 169 -6.08 17.02 0.62
C HIS A 169 -6.84 15.69 0.60
N GLN A 170 -6.14 14.59 0.37
CA GLN A 170 -6.72 13.26 0.30
C GLN A 170 -7.42 12.85 1.60
N GLU A 171 -6.84 13.19 2.75
CA GLU A 171 -7.47 13.02 4.05
C GLU A 171 -8.86 13.70 4.11
N ARG A 172 -8.96 14.95 3.65
CA ARG A 172 -10.23 15.71 3.61
C ARG A 172 -11.24 15.08 2.68
N VAL A 173 -10.79 14.58 1.52
CA VAL A 173 -11.64 13.88 0.56
C VAL A 173 -12.24 12.63 1.19
N ILE A 174 -11.41 11.77 1.78
CA ILE A 174 -11.87 10.54 2.45
C ILE A 174 -12.87 10.89 3.55
N ARG A 175 -12.54 11.85 4.43
CA ARG A 175 -13.42 12.29 5.50
C ARG A 175 -14.78 12.76 4.99
N SER A 176 -14.78 13.62 3.96
CA SER A 176 -16.01 14.15 3.37
C SER A 176 -16.91 13.05 2.80
N GLN A 177 -16.30 12.02 2.21
CA GLN A 177 -16.99 10.88 1.64
C GLN A 177 -17.61 9.98 2.70
N LEU A 178 -16.87 9.71 3.79
CA LEU A 178 -17.39 8.97 4.94
C LEU A 178 -18.60 9.67 5.56
N VAL A 179 -18.52 11.00 5.76
CA VAL A 179 -19.66 11.80 6.24
C VAL A 179 -20.85 11.75 5.29
N SER A 180 -20.60 11.73 3.97
CA SER A 180 -21.67 11.61 2.97
C SER A 180 -22.25 10.21 2.82
N GLY A 181 -21.63 9.18 3.43
CA GLY A 181 -22.01 7.78 3.30
C GLY A 181 -21.77 7.18 1.90
N ARG A 182 -20.98 7.85 1.05
CA ARG A 182 -20.67 7.41 -0.32
C ARG A 182 -19.16 7.50 -0.55
N SER A 183 -18.55 6.38 -0.90
CA SER A 183 -17.13 6.29 -1.24
C SER A 183 -16.93 5.35 -2.43
N ASN A 184 -15.84 5.52 -3.16
CA ASN A 184 -15.41 4.63 -4.23
C ASN A 184 -13.93 4.24 -4.01
N ILE A 185 -13.47 3.18 -4.69
CA ILE A 185 -12.09 2.70 -4.49
C ILE A 185 -11.08 3.76 -4.94
N SER A 186 -11.30 4.45 -6.06
CA SER A 186 -10.36 5.45 -6.58
C SER A 186 -10.22 6.70 -5.72
N SER A 187 -11.19 6.96 -4.83
CA SER A 187 -11.12 8.02 -3.83
C SER A 187 -10.57 7.57 -2.49
N LEU A 188 -10.42 6.26 -2.26
CA LEU A 188 -9.63 5.73 -1.14
C LEU A 188 -8.20 5.46 -1.57
N VAL A 189 -7.97 5.08 -2.82
CA VAL A 189 -6.67 4.70 -3.40
C VAL A 189 -6.43 5.55 -4.66
N PRO A 190 -5.77 6.71 -4.52
CA PRO A 190 -5.51 7.60 -5.66
C PRO A 190 -4.67 6.92 -6.74
N ILE A 191 -4.95 7.18 -8.02
CA ILE A 191 -4.17 6.66 -9.15
C ILE A 191 -3.17 7.73 -9.61
N SER A 192 -2.37 8.26 -8.68
CA SER A 192 -1.37 9.29 -8.95
C SER A 192 -0.05 8.93 -8.29
N LEU A 193 0.99 8.71 -9.09
CA LEU A 193 2.33 8.45 -8.57
C LEU A 193 2.83 9.66 -7.77
N ARG A 194 2.58 10.87 -8.28
CA ARG A 194 2.92 12.14 -7.63
C ARG A 194 2.30 12.25 -6.23
N TYR A 195 1.06 11.80 -6.06
CA TYR A 195 0.42 11.73 -4.74
C TYR A 195 1.24 10.85 -3.78
N TYR A 196 1.62 9.65 -4.19
CA TYR A 196 2.38 8.74 -3.34
C TYR A 196 3.81 9.21 -3.09
N GLU A 197 4.48 9.82 -4.06
CA GLU A 197 5.79 10.43 -3.85
C GLU A 197 5.75 11.56 -2.84
N ARG A 198 4.60 12.25 -2.67
CA ARG A 198 4.38 13.23 -1.61
C ARG A 198 3.95 12.60 -0.28
N LEU A 199 3.33 11.42 -0.32
CA LEU A 199 2.97 10.66 0.88
C LEU A 199 4.18 10.01 1.55
N VAL A 200 5.00 9.30 0.76
CA VAL A 200 6.10 8.49 1.30
C VAL A 200 7.49 9.03 0.95
N GLY A 201 7.59 9.99 0.03
CA GLY A 201 8.85 10.46 -0.55
C GLY A 201 9.15 9.78 -1.89
N ALA A 202 9.70 10.51 -2.87
CA ALA A 202 10.07 9.92 -4.15
C ALA A 202 11.17 8.87 -4.02
N PHE A 203 11.03 7.75 -4.74
CA PHE A 203 12.01 6.67 -4.74
C PHE A 203 13.37 7.14 -5.26
N ASP A 204 14.44 6.79 -4.55
CA ASP A 204 15.82 7.23 -4.84
C ASP A 204 16.73 6.12 -5.39
N GLY A 205 16.20 4.94 -5.69
CA GLY A 205 16.99 3.81 -6.15
C GLY A 205 17.67 3.02 -5.03
N CYS A 206 17.35 3.28 -3.76
CA CYS A 206 17.87 2.48 -2.65
C CYS A 206 17.44 1.00 -2.73
N ALA A 207 18.33 0.12 -2.28
CA ALA A 207 18.13 -1.32 -2.32
C ALA A 207 17.44 -1.89 -1.06
N SER A 208 17.34 -1.09 0.01
CA SER A 208 16.83 -1.52 1.32
C SER A 208 16.05 -0.41 2.02
N ILE A 209 15.18 -0.78 2.96
CA ILE A 209 14.40 0.17 3.73
C ILE A 209 15.26 1.04 4.67
N PRO A 210 16.34 0.56 5.32
CA PRO A 210 17.21 1.43 6.12
C PRO A 210 17.95 2.48 5.29
N ASP A 211 18.44 2.11 4.09
CA ASP A 211 19.10 3.06 3.18
C ASP A 211 18.13 4.16 2.72
N TYR A 212 16.88 3.78 2.42
CA TYR A 212 15.82 4.70 2.06
C TYR A 212 15.50 5.67 3.21
N ALA A 213 15.32 5.12 4.42
CA ALA A 213 15.00 5.90 5.62
C ALA A 213 16.06 6.96 5.91
N ALA A 214 17.34 6.59 5.89
CA ALA A 214 18.45 7.50 6.17
C ALA A 214 18.63 8.62 5.12
N LYS A 215 18.00 8.50 3.95
CA LYS A 215 18.08 9.48 2.84
C LYS A 215 16.74 10.17 2.59
N LYS A 216 15.90 9.58 1.74
CA LYS A 216 14.62 10.19 1.34
C LYS A 216 13.62 10.23 2.47
N GLY A 217 13.55 9.19 3.30
CA GLY A 217 12.69 9.16 4.49
C GLY A 217 12.98 10.36 5.41
N ARG A 218 14.24 10.55 5.79
CA ARG A 218 14.68 11.72 6.57
C ARG A 218 14.26 13.05 5.95
N LYS A 219 14.46 13.21 4.63
CA LYS A 219 14.05 14.45 3.94
C LYS A 219 12.54 14.70 4.04
N VAL A 220 11.72 13.66 3.92
CA VAL A 220 10.26 13.75 4.09
C VAL A 220 9.91 14.18 5.51
N PHE A 221 10.53 13.56 6.53
CA PHE A 221 10.28 13.93 7.93
C PHE A 221 10.69 15.37 8.24
N SER A 222 11.82 15.85 7.71
CA SER A 222 12.22 17.26 7.85
C SER A 222 11.23 18.21 7.19
N GLN A 223 10.71 17.87 6.01
CA GLN A 223 9.69 18.69 5.35
C GLN A 223 8.37 18.74 6.12
N LEU A 224 7.97 17.61 6.72
CA LEU A 224 6.77 17.54 7.54
C LEU A 224 6.91 18.34 8.83
N SER A 225 8.06 18.25 9.51
CA SER A 225 8.29 19.01 10.75
C SER A 225 8.37 20.52 10.53
N GLU A 226 8.89 20.97 9.38
CA GLU A 226 8.92 22.38 8.98
C GLU A 226 7.55 22.96 8.62
N TRP A 227 6.61 22.14 8.15
CA TRP A 227 5.30 22.60 7.67
C TRP A 227 4.38 23.08 8.81
N LYS A 228 4.02 22.15 9.70
CA LYS A 228 3.20 22.39 10.89
C LYS A 228 3.59 21.33 11.91
N PRO A 229 4.24 21.68 13.04
CA PRO A 229 4.84 20.68 13.93
C PRO A 229 3.87 19.56 14.33
N TYR A 230 2.66 19.91 14.80
CA TYR A 230 1.64 18.96 15.21
C TYR A 230 1.15 18.05 14.07
N GLU A 231 0.65 18.61 12.96
CA GLU A 231 0.16 17.83 11.83
C GLU A 231 1.30 17.04 11.16
N GLY A 232 2.47 17.65 11.01
CA GLY A 232 3.67 17.05 10.45
C GLY A 232 4.11 15.80 11.22
N PHE A 233 4.05 15.83 12.55
CA PHE A 233 4.31 14.66 13.38
C PHE A 233 3.28 13.54 13.12
N LEU A 234 1.98 13.86 13.10
CA LEU A 234 0.93 12.87 12.83
C LEU A 234 1.00 12.27 11.42
N PHE A 235 1.44 13.02 10.42
CA PHE A 235 1.70 12.52 9.07
C PHE A 235 2.98 11.69 8.99
N SER A 236 4.03 12.07 9.73
CA SER A 236 5.27 11.30 9.80
C SER A 236 5.01 9.88 10.32
N LEU A 237 4.10 9.74 11.28
CA LEU A 237 3.73 8.46 11.86
C LEU A 237 3.03 7.49 10.89
N LEU A 238 2.49 7.97 9.76
CA LEU A 238 1.97 7.08 8.71
C LEU A 238 3.07 6.22 8.07
N LEU A 239 4.35 6.63 8.19
CA LEU A 239 5.51 5.92 7.66
C LEU A 239 6.15 4.98 8.68
N SER A 240 5.44 4.63 9.76
CA SER A 240 5.97 3.80 10.85
C SER A 240 5.93 2.29 10.58
N SER A 241 5.87 1.88 9.31
CA SER A 241 5.86 0.47 8.90
C SER A 241 7.18 -0.26 9.16
N HIS A 242 8.25 0.46 9.53
CA HIS A 242 9.55 -0.11 9.85
C HIS A 242 10.32 0.78 10.84
N SER A 243 11.07 0.17 11.77
CA SER A 243 11.79 0.88 12.84
C SER A 243 12.88 1.84 12.33
N ALA A 244 13.49 1.54 11.19
CA ALA A 244 14.45 2.44 10.54
C ALA A 244 13.81 3.78 10.14
N LEU A 245 12.50 3.82 9.83
CA LEU A 245 11.80 5.06 9.52
C LEU A 245 11.47 5.85 10.79
N THR A 246 10.98 5.18 11.83
CA THR A 246 10.63 5.85 13.10
C THR A 246 11.86 6.41 13.81
N ALA A 247 13.03 5.81 13.61
CA ALA A 247 14.32 6.33 14.06
C ALA A 247 14.68 7.71 13.45
N GLU A 248 14.09 8.07 12.32
CA GLU A 248 14.37 9.32 11.58
C GLU A 248 13.32 10.42 11.83
N ILE A 249 12.24 10.13 12.56
CA ILE A 249 11.23 11.12 12.94
C ILE A 249 11.82 12.05 14.01
N ASP A 250 11.74 13.37 13.81
CA ASP A 250 12.19 14.35 14.81
C ASP A 250 10.98 14.90 15.61
N THR A 251 11.20 15.16 16.89
CA THR A 251 10.21 15.73 17.82
C THR A 251 10.68 17.03 18.45
N ASP A 252 11.88 17.51 18.12
CA ASP A 252 12.47 18.70 18.77
C ASP A 252 11.68 19.99 18.47
N THR A 253 10.92 20.02 17.37
CA THR A 253 10.04 21.14 16.99
C THR A 253 8.71 21.19 17.74
N LEU A 254 8.33 20.13 18.46
CA LEU A 254 7.06 20.06 19.18
C LEU A 254 7.18 20.69 20.58
N SER A 255 6.20 21.53 20.92
CA SER A 255 6.00 21.93 22.32
C SER A 255 5.54 20.73 23.17
N LYS A 256 5.63 20.88 24.50
CA LYS A 256 5.11 19.86 25.42
C LYS A 256 3.61 19.62 25.19
N GLU A 257 2.84 20.69 25.07
CA GLU A 257 1.39 20.65 24.88
C GLU A 257 1.02 20.03 23.53
N GLU A 258 1.78 20.33 22.47
CA GLU A 258 1.59 19.73 21.14
C GLU A 258 1.88 18.22 21.16
N LEU A 259 2.92 17.81 21.88
CA LEU A 259 3.29 16.40 22.03
C LEU A 259 2.22 15.64 22.81
N GLU A 260 1.80 16.12 23.98
CA GLU A 260 0.72 15.52 24.77
C GLU A 260 -0.57 15.41 23.94
N LYS A 261 -0.95 16.48 23.23
CA LYS A 261 -2.11 16.49 22.32
C LYS A 261 -1.99 15.46 21.20
N ALA A 262 -0.78 15.23 20.67
CA ALA A 262 -0.56 14.24 19.61
C ALA A 262 -0.73 12.82 20.15
N PHE A 263 -0.18 12.51 21.32
CA PHE A 263 -0.36 11.22 21.96
C PHE A 263 -1.82 10.96 22.37
N ASP A 264 -2.52 11.95 22.91
CA ASP A 264 -3.96 11.88 23.17
C ASP A 264 -4.75 11.56 21.90
N HIS A 265 -4.45 12.27 20.81
CA HIS A 265 -5.10 12.03 19.52
C HIS A 265 -4.88 10.59 19.03
N LEU A 266 -3.68 10.04 19.20
CA LEU A 266 -3.36 8.67 18.80
C LEU A 266 -4.06 7.63 19.68
N LEU A 267 -4.25 7.91 20.96
CA LEU A 267 -5.01 7.05 21.86
C LEU A 267 -6.49 6.99 21.50
N GLU A 268 -7.07 8.07 20.98
CA GLU A 268 -8.50 8.11 20.65
C GLU A 268 -8.78 7.70 19.20
N TYR A 269 -7.99 8.19 18.25
CA TYR A 269 -8.25 8.12 16.81
C TYR A 269 -7.09 7.53 15.97
N GLY A 270 -6.00 7.10 16.61
CA GLY A 270 -4.81 6.60 15.92
C GLY A 270 -5.05 5.25 15.25
N ASP A 271 -4.47 5.08 14.05
CA ASP A 271 -4.29 3.78 13.44
C ASP A 271 -3.14 3.00 14.13
N PRO A 272 -3.15 1.64 14.13
CA PRO A 272 -2.16 0.85 14.83
C PRO A 272 -0.72 1.21 14.46
N LEU A 273 -0.46 1.43 13.18
CA LEU A 273 0.90 1.69 12.68
C LEU A 273 1.44 3.01 13.23
N SER A 274 0.61 4.06 13.25
CA SER A 274 0.97 5.33 13.89
C SER A 274 1.12 5.22 15.42
N GLN A 275 0.29 4.39 16.07
CA GLN A 275 0.42 4.10 17.50
C GLN A 275 1.74 3.41 17.83
N LEU A 276 2.13 2.40 17.04
CA LEU A 276 3.42 1.73 17.15
C LEU A 276 4.58 2.69 16.91
N GLY A 277 4.48 3.54 15.89
CA GLY A 277 5.51 4.54 15.62
C GLY A 277 5.68 5.55 16.74
N ALA A 278 4.58 6.04 17.31
CA ALA A 278 4.63 6.95 18.45
C ALA A 278 5.17 6.27 19.70
N PHE A 279 4.90 4.97 19.89
CA PHE A 279 5.50 4.18 20.95
C PHE A 279 7.03 4.08 20.80
N GLU A 280 7.53 3.71 19.62
CA GLU A 280 8.97 3.61 19.33
C GLU A 280 9.69 4.98 19.47
N VAL A 281 9.10 6.04 18.90
CA VAL A 281 9.63 7.41 19.03
C VAL A 281 9.60 7.86 20.49
N GLY A 282 8.52 7.57 21.21
CA GLY A 282 8.32 7.91 22.61
C GLY A 282 9.37 7.30 23.52
N LEU A 283 9.66 6.00 23.37
CA LEU A 283 10.73 5.32 24.14
C LEU A 283 12.10 5.98 23.93
N ARG A 284 12.41 6.40 22.71
CA ARG A 284 13.68 7.07 22.38
C ARG A 284 13.80 8.44 23.05
N ILE A 285 12.73 9.22 23.11
CA ILE A 285 12.74 10.60 23.63
C ILE A 285 12.43 10.69 25.13
N LEU A 286 12.01 9.59 25.75
CA LEU A 286 11.57 9.51 27.15
C LEU A 286 12.51 10.22 28.15
N PRO A 287 13.85 10.12 28.06
CA PRO A 287 14.75 10.81 29.00
C PRO A 287 14.66 12.35 28.94
N LYS A 288 14.30 12.90 27.78
CA LYS A 288 14.14 14.35 27.56
C LYS A 288 12.70 14.81 27.75
N ARG A 289 11.73 13.90 27.58
CA ARG A 289 10.29 14.17 27.54
C ARG A 289 9.54 13.18 28.46
N PRO A 290 9.78 13.17 29.78
CA PRO A 290 9.16 12.20 30.69
C PRO A 290 7.62 12.28 30.72
N GLU A 291 7.04 13.41 30.31
CA GLU A 291 5.60 13.59 30.15
C GLU A 291 4.93 12.56 29.23
N VAL A 292 5.67 11.90 28.31
CA VAL A 292 5.10 10.92 27.40
C VAL A 292 4.87 9.54 28.03
N GLU A 293 5.52 9.22 29.15
CA GLU A 293 5.51 7.88 29.76
C GLU A 293 4.10 7.29 29.96
N PRO A 294 3.12 8.04 30.52
CA PRO A 294 1.77 7.53 30.73
C PRO A 294 1.08 7.14 29.41
N PHE A 295 1.34 7.90 28.34
CA PHE A 295 0.77 7.62 27.02
C PHE A 295 1.38 6.37 26.41
N LEU A 296 2.69 6.14 26.57
CA LEU A 296 3.34 4.91 26.06
C LEU A 296 2.73 3.66 26.68
N PHE A 297 2.43 3.71 27.97
CA PHE A 297 1.79 2.60 28.65
C PHE A 297 0.36 2.35 28.15
N LEU A 298 -0.42 3.40 27.90
CA LEU A 298 -1.77 3.28 27.35
C LEU A 298 -1.77 2.79 25.89
N LEU A 299 -0.82 3.26 25.07
CA LEU A 299 -0.64 2.77 23.70
C LEU A 299 -0.26 1.28 23.70
N LEU A 300 0.67 0.89 24.57
CA LEU A 300 1.08 -0.51 24.73
C LEU A 300 -0.12 -1.40 25.08
N LYS A 301 -0.92 -1.01 26.07
CA LYS A 301 -2.14 -1.75 26.44
C LYS A 301 -3.12 -1.84 25.28
N ARG A 302 -3.40 -0.73 24.59
CA ARG A 302 -4.32 -0.72 23.45
C ARG A 302 -3.86 -1.67 22.33
N ILE A 303 -2.56 -1.73 22.07
CA ILE A 303 -2.01 -2.65 21.07
C ILE A 303 -2.14 -4.10 21.55
N ILE A 304 -1.76 -4.40 22.80
CA ILE A 304 -1.80 -5.77 23.35
C ILE A 304 -3.24 -6.30 23.46
N ASP A 305 -4.16 -5.44 23.89
CA ASP A 305 -5.54 -5.82 24.21
C ASP A 305 -6.44 -5.95 22.96
N ASP A 306 -5.98 -5.55 21.76
CA ASP A 306 -6.72 -5.80 20.51
C ASP A 306 -6.64 -7.28 20.15
N GLU A 307 -7.79 -7.97 20.16
CA GLU A 307 -7.89 -9.37 19.79
C GLU A 307 -8.08 -9.52 18.27
N PRO A 308 -7.07 -9.97 17.48
CA PRO A 308 -7.11 -9.87 16.01
C PRO A 308 -8.18 -10.73 15.33
N SER A 309 -8.75 -11.68 16.07
CA SER A 309 -9.86 -12.53 15.62
C SER A 309 -11.24 -11.86 15.74
N GLU A 310 -11.35 -10.81 16.56
CA GLU A 310 -12.62 -10.11 16.80
C GLU A 310 -13.07 -9.27 15.60
N LYS A 311 -14.39 -9.00 15.55
CA LYS A 311 -15.01 -8.24 14.46
C LYS A 311 -14.60 -6.78 14.40
N LYS A 312 -14.25 -6.20 15.55
CA LYS A 312 -13.88 -4.79 15.71
C LYS A 312 -12.37 -4.58 15.85
N SER A 313 -11.56 -5.60 15.57
CA SER A 313 -10.10 -5.50 15.65
C SER A 313 -9.56 -4.44 14.71
N GLU A 314 -8.68 -3.59 15.24
CA GLU A 314 -7.93 -2.61 14.47
C GLU A 314 -6.88 -3.28 13.57
N PHE A 315 -6.31 -4.42 13.98
CA PHE A 315 -5.39 -5.21 13.14
C PHE A 315 -6.09 -5.89 11.97
N LYS A 316 -7.32 -6.37 12.17
CA LYS A 316 -8.15 -6.90 11.08
C LYS A 316 -8.47 -5.84 10.04
N LEU A 317 -8.79 -4.62 10.49
CA LEU A 317 -9.02 -3.49 9.59
C LEU A 317 -7.75 -3.09 8.85
N LEU A 318 -6.61 -2.99 9.55
CA LEU A 318 -5.30 -2.67 8.94
C LEU A 318 -4.93 -3.67 7.85
N SER A 319 -5.02 -4.97 8.14
CA SER A 319 -4.77 -6.06 7.19
C SER A 319 -5.62 -5.91 5.94
N ALA A 320 -6.93 -5.71 6.11
CA ALA A 320 -7.86 -5.57 4.99
C ALA A 320 -7.60 -4.31 4.15
N LEU A 321 -7.24 -3.19 4.79
CA LEU A 321 -6.88 -1.95 4.12
C LEU A 321 -5.57 -2.07 3.36
N PHE A 322 -4.57 -2.73 3.93
CA PHE A 322 -3.32 -3.00 3.23
C PHE A 322 -3.56 -3.85 1.97
N VAL A 323 -4.34 -4.93 2.08
CA VAL A 323 -4.74 -5.77 0.93
C VAL A 323 -5.51 -4.96 -0.13
N LEU A 324 -6.43 -4.09 0.30
CA LEU A 324 -7.21 -3.22 -0.59
C LEU A 324 -6.32 -2.27 -1.38
N VAL A 325 -5.47 -1.51 -0.68
CA VAL A 325 -4.60 -0.50 -1.29
C VAL A 325 -3.57 -1.18 -2.18
N ASP A 326 -2.88 -2.18 -1.67
CA ASP A 326 -1.78 -2.84 -2.38
C ASP A 326 -2.28 -3.60 -3.62
N GLY A 327 -3.44 -4.26 -3.53
CA GLY A 327 -4.10 -4.91 -4.66
C GLY A 327 -4.59 -3.92 -5.73
N GLU A 328 -5.05 -2.73 -5.34
CA GLU A 328 -5.47 -1.69 -6.28
C GLU A 328 -4.26 -1.00 -6.96
N LEU A 329 -3.17 -0.80 -6.22
CA LEU A 329 -1.89 -0.34 -6.79
C LEU A 329 -1.29 -1.36 -7.78
N SER A 330 -1.45 -2.65 -7.51
CA SER A 330 -1.11 -3.70 -8.48
C SER A 330 -1.99 -3.64 -9.73
N ARG A 331 -3.32 -3.48 -9.57
CA ARG A 331 -4.27 -3.38 -10.68
C ARG A 331 -3.88 -2.26 -11.65
N THR A 332 -3.52 -1.10 -11.12
CA THR A 332 -3.13 0.08 -11.91
C THR A 332 -1.69 0.02 -12.40
N ARG A 333 -0.87 -0.91 -11.88
CA ARG A 333 0.57 -1.03 -12.17
C ARG A 333 1.34 0.27 -11.92
N LEU A 334 0.85 1.11 -11.00
CA LEU A 334 1.40 2.44 -10.73
C LEU A 334 2.89 2.40 -10.31
N PHE A 335 3.30 1.30 -9.67
CA PHE A 335 4.65 1.08 -9.16
C PHE A 335 5.40 -0.03 -9.91
N ALA A 336 5.03 -0.36 -11.16
CA ALA A 336 5.61 -1.49 -11.88
C ALA A 336 7.13 -1.42 -12.08
N ASP A 337 7.72 -0.22 -12.04
CA ASP A 337 9.16 0.03 -12.18
C ASP A 337 9.86 0.22 -10.82
N LYS A 338 9.16 0.09 -9.69
CA LYS A 338 9.69 0.28 -8.33
C LYS A 338 9.81 -1.06 -7.59
N PRO A 339 10.72 -1.18 -6.61
CA PRO A 339 10.83 -2.40 -5.82
C PRO A 339 9.59 -2.63 -4.93
N PRO A 340 9.26 -3.89 -4.59
CA PRO A 340 8.07 -4.20 -3.81
C PRO A 340 8.02 -3.52 -2.45
N PHE A 341 9.13 -3.41 -1.71
CA PHE A 341 9.15 -2.71 -0.42
C PHE A 341 8.66 -1.25 -0.54
N TYR A 342 9.00 -0.54 -1.60
CA TYR A 342 8.60 0.86 -1.78
C TYR A 342 7.09 0.98 -2.07
N ARG A 343 6.57 0.06 -2.89
CA ARG A 343 5.13 -0.07 -3.13
C ARG A 343 4.38 -0.39 -1.83
N ARG A 344 4.86 -1.35 -1.03
CA ARG A 344 4.24 -1.72 0.25
C ARG A 344 4.32 -0.61 1.31
N LEU A 345 5.39 0.18 1.31
CA LEU A 345 5.49 1.39 2.15
C LEU A 345 4.38 2.39 1.78
N ALA A 346 4.19 2.67 0.49
CA ALA A 346 3.09 3.49 -0.02
C ALA A 346 1.71 2.90 0.34
N SER A 347 1.56 1.57 0.22
CA SER A 347 0.32 0.87 0.56
C SER A 347 -0.03 0.99 2.03
N LEU A 348 0.93 0.75 2.94
CA LEU A 348 0.73 0.82 4.39
C LEU A 348 0.47 2.26 4.86
N ALA A 349 1.22 3.23 4.33
CA ALA A 349 1.00 4.64 4.66
C ALA A 349 -0.42 5.10 4.28
N GLN A 350 -0.90 4.69 3.11
CA GLN A 350 -2.26 5.00 2.67
C GLN A 350 -3.31 4.21 3.46
N ALA A 351 -3.06 2.94 3.79
CA ALA A 351 -3.93 2.14 4.64
C ALA A 351 -4.13 2.81 6.02
N SER A 352 -3.05 3.26 6.64
CA SER A 352 -3.08 4.04 7.90
C SER A 352 -3.86 5.34 7.78
N LEU A 353 -3.66 6.09 6.68
CA LEU A 353 -4.41 7.33 6.44
C LEU A 353 -5.92 7.04 6.36
N ILE A 354 -6.32 6.01 5.61
CA ILE A 354 -7.73 5.61 5.49
C ILE A 354 -8.26 5.16 6.85
N GLN A 355 -7.55 4.28 7.55
CA GLN A 355 -7.96 3.73 8.85
C GLN A 355 -8.26 4.84 9.86
N ARG A 356 -7.37 5.83 9.97
CA ARG A 356 -7.56 7.00 10.83
C ARG A 356 -8.88 7.73 10.56
N GLN A 357 -9.28 7.85 9.28
CA GLN A 357 -10.57 8.45 8.93
C GLN A 357 -11.76 7.53 9.23
N LEU A 358 -11.61 6.21 9.07
CA LEU A 358 -12.66 5.24 9.41
C LEU A 358 -12.94 5.19 10.92
N VAL A 359 -11.88 5.22 11.74
CA VAL A 359 -11.97 5.29 13.21
C VAL A 359 -12.75 6.53 13.63
N GLN A 360 -12.40 7.70 13.08
CA GLN A 360 -13.11 8.97 13.34
C GLN A 360 -14.56 8.97 12.83
N GLY A 361 -14.83 8.25 11.74
CA GLY A 361 -16.15 8.17 11.13
C GLY A 361 -17.10 7.14 11.76
N GLY A 362 -16.64 6.31 12.70
CA GLY A 362 -17.46 5.28 13.37
C GLY A 362 -17.99 4.20 12.41
N ILE A 363 -17.18 3.80 11.43
CA ILE A 363 -17.58 2.84 10.38
C ILE A 363 -17.67 1.40 10.93
N ASP A 364 -18.58 0.60 10.36
CA ASP A 364 -18.68 -0.84 10.63
C ASP A 364 -17.49 -1.61 10.01
N TYR A 365 -16.55 -2.03 10.85
CA TYR A 365 -15.31 -2.71 10.45
C TYR A 365 -15.58 -4.06 9.78
N GLU A 366 -16.57 -4.82 10.22
CA GLU A 366 -16.85 -6.15 9.67
C GLU A 366 -17.32 -6.02 8.22
N ARG A 367 -18.29 -5.12 8.00
CA ARG A 367 -18.81 -4.86 6.66
C ARG A 367 -17.75 -4.27 5.74
N PHE A 368 -16.95 -3.31 6.24
CA PHE A 368 -15.90 -2.69 5.45
C PHE A 368 -14.80 -3.69 5.08
N THR A 369 -14.31 -4.47 6.04
CA THR A 369 -13.26 -5.49 5.82
C THR A 369 -13.70 -6.52 4.79
N LYS A 370 -14.93 -7.03 4.89
CA LYS A 370 -15.46 -7.98 3.91
C LYS A 370 -15.50 -7.37 2.51
N TRP A 371 -15.99 -6.12 2.39
CA TRP A 371 -16.00 -5.41 1.11
C TRP A 371 -14.58 -5.22 0.55
N ALA A 372 -13.64 -4.76 1.37
CA ALA A 372 -12.25 -4.50 0.97
C ALA A 372 -11.59 -5.77 0.40
N LEU A 373 -11.67 -6.87 1.14
CA LEU A 373 -11.09 -8.16 0.74
C LEU A 373 -11.74 -8.71 -0.55
N SER A 374 -13.07 -8.66 -0.67
CA SER A 374 -13.76 -9.18 -1.87
C SER A 374 -13.40 -8.46 -3.17
N ASN A 375 -12.83 -7.24 -3.12
CA ASN A 375 -12.48 -6.47 -4.32
C ASN A 375 -11.02 -6.67 -4.78
N CYS A 376 -10.10 -6.95 -3.86
CA CYS A 376 -8.66 -6.84 -4.13
C CYS A 376 -7.81 -8.04 -3.68
N ILE A 377 -8.37 -9.00 -2.93
CA ILE A 377 -7.58 -10.10 -2.34
C ILE A 377 -6.78 -10.88 -3.38
N GLU A 378 -7.41 -11.28 -4.48
CA GLU A 378 -6.75 -12.09 -5.51
C GLU A 378 -5.60 -11.31 -6.19
N ARG A 379 -5.80 -10.02 -6.46
CA ARG A 379 -4.77 -9.14 -7.04
C ARG A 379 -3.59 -8.97 -6.10
N PHE A 380 -3.87 -8.71 -4.83
CA PHE A 380 -2.85 -8.62 -3.79
C PHE A 380 -2.00 -9.89 -3.72
N PHE A 381 -2.64 -11.07 -3.67
CA PHE A 381 -1.93 -12.35 -3.58
C PHE A 381 -1.07 -12.61 -4.82
N MET A 382 -1.61 -12.45 -6.03
CA MET A 382 -0.85 -12.73 -7.26
C MET A 382 0.33 -11.76 -7.44
N GLN A 383 0.14 -10.47 -7.14
CA GLN A 383 1.25 -9.51 -7.14
C GLN A 383 2.30 -9.89 -6.10
N SER A 384 1.88 -10.20 -4.88
CA SER A 384 2.81 -10.52 -3.79
C SER A 384 3.58 -11.82 -4.05
N PHE A 385 2.95 -12.84 -4.63
CA PHE A 385 3.65 -14.05 -5.07
C PHE A 385 4.67 -13.76 -6.17
N ALA A 386 4.38 -12.87 -7.12
CA ALA A 386 5.36 -12.42 -8.11
C ALA A 386 6.52 -11.67 -7.45
N ASP A 387 6.22 -10.81 -6.46
CA ASP A 387 7.21 -10.02 -5.72
C ASP A 387 8.19 -10.90 -4.94
N MET A 388 7.77 -12.10 -4.49
CA MET A 388 8.65 -13.04 -3.78
C MET A 388 9.89 -13.43 -4.60
N ARG A 389 9.84 -13.33 -5.95
CA ARG A 389 11.05 -13.49 -6.78
C ARG A 389 12.16 -12.50 -6.37
N SER A 390 11.81 -11.26 -6.05
CA SER A 390 12.76 -10.26 -5.55
C SER A 390 12.89 -10.30 -4.03
N GLU A 391 11.79 -10.57 -3.32
CA GLU A 391 11.65 -10.45 -1.87
C GLU A 391 11.14 -11.76 -1.22
N PRO A 392 11.94 -12.84 -1.22
CA PRO A 392 11.46 -14.20 -0.95
C PRO A 392 11.11 -14.46 0.52
N ARG A 393 11.54 -13.58 1.43
CA ARG A 393 11.28 -13.75 2.87
C ARG A 393 9.88 -13.33 3.28
N TRP A 394 9.26 -12.41 2.53
CA TRP A 394 7.93 -11.92 2.86
C TRP A 394 6.89 -12.64 2.01
N ASN A 395 6.11 -13.49 2.68
CA ASN A 395 5.04 -14.25 2.06
C ASN A 395 3.70 -13.50 2.24
N PRO A 396 2.83 -13.39 1.21
CA PRO A 396 1.54 -12.70 1.34
C PRO A 396 0.65 -13.21 2.47
N HIS A 397 0.76 -14.48 2.86
CA HIS A 397 0.01 -15.01 4.01
C HIS A 397 0.39 -14.37 5.35
N MET A 398 1.54 -13.68 5.43
CA MET A 398 1.94 -12.89 6.60
C MET A 398 1.12 -11.62 6.77
N THR A 399 0.24 -11.29 5.82
CA THR A 399 -0.72 -10.17 5.98
C THR A 399 -1.88 -10.48 6.92
N ASP A 400 -2.01 -11.73 7.40
CA ASP A 400 -3.06 -12.12 8.34
C ASP A 400 -3.05 -11.24 9.60
N SER A 401 -4.23 -10.93 10.14
CA SER A 401 -4.34 -10.00 11.27
C SER A 401 -3.60 -10.48 12.51
N ILE A 402 -3.56 -11.79 12.78
CA ILE A 402 -2.83 -12.36 13.91
C ILE A 402 -1.33 -12.21 13.69
N GLN A 403 -0.85 -12.40 12.46
CA GLN A 403 0.57 -12.25 12.14
C GLN A 403 1.01 -10.78 12.14
N PHE A 404 0.18 -9.85 11.67
CA PHE A 404 0.44 -8.41 11.78
C PHE A 404 0.50 -7.95 13.23
N HIS A 405 -0.39 -8.46 14.07
CA HIS A 405 -0.34 -8.16 15.49
C HIS A 405 0.92 -8.73 16.14
N ALA A 406 1.30 -9.97 15.82
CA ALA A 406 2.54 -10.58 16.31
C ALA A 406 3.79 -9.76 15.90
N ASP A 407 3.86 -9.29 14.65
CA ASP A 407 4.92 -8.38 14.17
C ASP A 407 5.04 -7.12 15.04
N PHE A 408 3.91 -6.50 15.38
CA PHE A 408 3.88 -5.31 16.23
C PHE A 408 4.39 -5.60 17.65
N ILE A 409 3.99 -6.74 18.23
CA ILE A 409 4.51 -7.19 19.53
C ILE A 409 6.02 -7.41 19.46
N GLY A 410 6.53 -8.02 18.38
CA GLY A 410 7.95 -8.19 18.14
C GLY A 410 8.70 -6.87 18.12
N ARG A 411 8.18 -5.88 17.37
CA ARG A 411 8.75 -4.52 17.31
C ARG A 411 8.73 -3.81 18.66
N ILE A 412 7.65 -3.92 19.42
CA ILE A 412 7.53 -3.38 20.78
C ILE A 412 8.64 -3.94 21.70
N ILE A 413 8.85 -5.25 21.66
CA ILE A 413 9.86 -5.93 22.47
C ILE A 413 11.27 -5.50 22.03
N ILE A 414 11.53 -5.44 20.72
CA ILE A 414 12.81 -4.99 20.17
C ILE A 414 13.10 -3.54 20.60
N ALA A 415 12.12 -2.65 20.49
CA ALA A 415 12.24 -1.26 20.91
C ALA A 415 12.47 -1.12 22.42
N GLY A 416 11.73 -1.90 23.23
CA GLY A 416 11.91 -1.95 24.69
C GLY A 416 13.32 -2.36 25.09
N ASN A 417 13.89 -3.38 24.41
CA ASN A 417 15.27 -3.80 24.63
C ASN A 417 16.29 -2.74 24.17
N ALA A 418 16.07 -2.13 23.00
CA ALA A 418 16.95 -1.09 22.47
C ALA A 418 17.01 0.16 23.37
N TYR A 419 15.90 0.52 23.99
CA TYR A 419 15.76 1.69 24.86
C TYR A 419 15.63 1.34 26.35
N GLN A 420 16.08 0.17 26.78
CA GLN A 420 15.96 -0.28 28.17
C GLN A 420 16.54 0.71 29.19
N ALA A 421 17.60 1.44 28.82
CA ALA A 421 18.26 2.43 29.67
C ALA A 421 17.42 3.70 29.87
N ASN A 422 16.43 3.94 29.01
CA ASN A 422 15.54 5.10 29.09
C ASN A 422 14.37 4.86 30.06
N LEU A 423 14.11 3.61 30.44
CA LEU A 423 12.93 3.21 31.21
C LEU A 423 13.16 3.35 32.73
N SER A 424 12.26 4.09 33.38
CA SER A 424 12.09 4.11 34.83
C SER A 424 11.72 2.71 35.36
N ASP A 425 11.99 2.45 36.63
CA ASP A 425 11.36 1.32 37.30
C ASP A 425 9.84 1.58 37.40
N GLY A 426 9.03 0.64 36.94
CA GLY A 426 7.57 0.81 36.87
C GLY A 426 6.87 -0.21 35.97
N GLU A 427 5.56 0.00 35.76
CA GLU A 427 4.70 -0.91 34.99
C GLU A 427 5.14 -1.07 33.54
N LEU A 428 5.53 0.03 32.89
CA LEU A 428 6.00 0.01 31.49
C LEU A 428 7.27 -0.85 31.34
N ARG A 429 8.23 -0.72 32.25
CA ARG A 429 9.45 -1.52 32.23
C ARG A 429 9.17 -3.00 32.47
N ASN A 430 8.28 -3.32 33.41
CA ASN A 430 7.89 -4.71 33.68
C ASN A 430 7.17 -5.34 32.47
N ALA A 431 6.30 -4.58 31.79
CA ALA A 431 5.60 -5.05 30.60
C ALA A 431 6.55 -5.34 29.43
N LEU A 432 7.63 -4.56 29.27
CA LEU A 432 8.55 -4.69 28.12
C LEU A 432 9.74 -5.61 28.35
N LEU A 433 10.23 -5.73 29.59
CA LEU A 433 11.48 -6.44 29.91
C LEU A 433 11.31 -7.52 31.01
N GLY A 434 10.16 -7.55 31.67
CA GLY A 434 9.86 -8.44 32.79
C GLY A 434 9.11 -9.71 32.38
N GLU A 435 8.24 -10.20 33.27
CA GLU A 435 7.40 -11.38 33.02
C GLU A 435 6.38 -11.12 31.90
N GLY A 436 5.83 -9.89 31.82
CA GLY A 436 4.85 -9.53 30.79
C GLY A 436 5.37 -9.71 29.36
N ALA A 437 6.65 -9.42 29.11
CA ALA A 437 7.25 -9.63 27.79
C ALA A 437 7.34 -11.13 27.43
N LYS A 438 7.60 -12.00 28.40
CA LYS A 438 7.66 -13.44 28.19
C LYS A 438 6.26 -14.01 27.91
N GLU A 439 5.27 -13.59 28.68
CA GLU A 439 3.87 -13.97 28.50
C GLU A 439 3.36 -13.58 27.11
N LEU A 440 3.71 -12.38 26.63
CA LEU A 440 3.37 -11.92 25.28
C LEU A 440 4.00 -12.79 24.18
N ILE A 441 5.29 -13.12 24.30
CA ILE A 441 5.97 -13.99 23.32
C ILE A 441 5.35 -15.39 23.32
N GLU A 442 5.02 -15.92 24.50
CA GLU A 442 4.39 -17.24 24.63
C GLU A 442 2.99 -17.26 24.00
N HIS A 443 2.21 -16.18 24.14
CA HIS A 443 0.86 -16.07 23.60
C HIS A 443 0.81 -16.17 22.06
N TYR A 444 1.70 -15.50 21.34
CA TYR A 444 1.75 -15.53 19.87
C TYR A 444 2.52 -16.73 19.30
N GLY A 445 3.10 -17.56 20.16
CA GLY A 445 4.06 -18.58 19.80
C GLY A 445 5.43 -17.96 19.50
N PHE A 446 6.46 -18.52 20.13
CA PHE A 446 7.83 -17.99 20.23
C PHE A 446 8.45 -17.42 18.95
N LEU A 447 8.02 -17.87 17.76
CA LEU A 447 8.61 -17.51 16.48
C LEU A 447 7.86 -16.39 15.72
N ARG A 448 6.53 -16.28 15.86
CA ARG A 448 5.73 -15.36 15.03
C ARG A 448 6.13 -13.89 15.17
N PRO A 449 6.43 -13.36 16.37
CA PRO A 449 6.84 -11.97 16.53
C PRO A 449 8.16 -11.61 15.84
N PHE A 450 8.94 -12.60 15.41
CA PHE A 450 10.26 -12.39 14.80
C PHE A 450 10.28 -12.72 13.31
N PHE A 451 9.12 -12.94 12.70
CA PHE A 451 9.00 -13.06 11.24
C PHE A 451 9.23 -11.69 10.59
N PRO A 452 9.69 -11.67 9.33
CA PRO A 452 9.98 -10.41 8.64
C PRO A 452 8.71 -9.59 8.43
N GLY A 453 8.82 -8.29 8.67
CA GLY A 453 7.76 -7.32 8.36
C GLY A 453 7.56 -7.13 6.85
N PRO A 454 6.49 -6.42 6.43
CA PRO A 454 6.17 -6.19 5.00
C PRO A 454 7.27 -5.57 4.15
N LEU A 455 8.19 -4.84 4.78
CA LEU A 455 9.28 -4.12 4.10
C LEU A 455 10.62 -4.86 4.16
N GLU A 456 10.69 -6.02 4.82
CA GLU A 456 11.93 -6.72 5.15
C GLU A 456 12.17 -7.94 4.25
N GLY A 457 11.44 -8.03 3.12
CA GLY A 457 11.46 -9.21 2.26
C GLY A 457 12.79 -9.45 1.51
N THR A 458 13.63 -8.43 1.36
CA THR A 458 14.98 -8.51 0.76
C THR A 458 16.09 -8.75 1.78
N GLU A 459 15.87 -8.46 3.06
CA GLU A 459 16.94 -8.46 4.06
C GLU A 459 17.41 -9.91 4.28
N GLY A 460 18.72 -10.18 4.35
CA GLY A 460 19.21 -11.49 4.76
C GLY A 460 18.69 -11.83 6.16
N GLY A 461 18.52 -13.11 6.51
CA GLY A 461 18.18 -13.50 7.88
C GLY A 461 19.25 -12.96 8.83
N LEU A 462 18.92 -11.93 9.62
CA LEU A 462 19.89 -11.21 10.44
C LEU A 462 20.49 -12.10 11.54
N ASN A 463 19.77 -13.17 11.91
CA ASN A 463 20.18 -14.06 12.98
C ASN A 463 20.87 -15.31 12.44
N VAL A 464 22.05 -15.61 12.98
CA VAL A 464 22.75 -16.87 12.73
C VAL A 464 22.05 -17.98 13.52
N LEU A 465 21.80 -19.12 12.88
CA LEU A 465 21.22 -20.29 13.52
C LEU A 465 22.14 -20.80 14.65
N PRO A 466 21.67 -20.90 15.91
CA PRO A 466 22.46 -21.44 17.01
C PRO A 466 22.88 -22.91 16.78
N ASP A 467 24.10 -23.27 17.20
CA ASP A 467 24.68 -24.61 16.99
C ASP A 467 23.83 -25.74 17.57
N GLU A 468 23.20 -25.51 18.73
CA GLU A 468 22.32 -26.48 19.38
C GLU A 468 21.10 -26.81 18.51
N LEU A 469 20.47 -25.79 17.92
CA LEU A 469 19.33 -25.96 17.02
C LEU A 469 19.78 -26.58 15.68
N SER A 470 20.95 -26.21 15.19
CA SER A 470 21.58 -26.80 14.01
C SER A 470 21.77 -28.31 14.18
N GLN A 471 22.30 -28.76 15.32
CA GLN A 471 22.49 -30.19 15.60
C GLN A 471 21.17 -30.96 15.68
N ILE A 472 20.11 -30.34 16.21
CA ILE A 472 18.77 -30.93 16.24
C ILE A 472 18.24 -31.15 14.82
N ILE A 473 18.39 -30.16 13.93
CA ILE A 473 17.98 -30.28 12.53
C ILE A 473 18.73 -31.42 11.84
N VAL A 474 20.05 -31.48 11.99
CA VAL A 474 20.88 -32.54 11.38
C VAL A 474 20.39 -33.92 11.84
N LYS A 475 20.19 -34.10 13.15
CA LYS A 475 19.73 -35.37 13.71
C LYS A 475 18.33 -35.77 13.22
N GLN A 476 17.45 -34.81 12.98
CA GLN A 476 16.08 -35.07 12.49
C GLN A 476 16.02 -35.45 11.02
N LEU A 477 16.92 -34.89 10.19
CA LEU A 477 16.94 -35.11 8.74
C LEU A 477 17.84 -36.27 8.31
N ASP A 478 18.76 -36.71 9.17
CA ASP A 478 19.65 -37.86 8.95
C ASP A 478 19.11 -39.16 9.57
N SER A 479 17.81 -39.24 9.88
CA SER A 479 17.18 -40.44 10.42
C SER A 479 16.87 -41.48 9.33
N ASP A 480 16.95 -42.77 9.70
CA ASP A 480 16.62 -43.90 8.79
C ASP A 480 15.16 -43.85 8.28
N GLU A 481 14.25 -43.29 9.07
CA GLU A 481 12.86 -43.03 8.70
C GLU A 481 12.61 -41.52 8.69
N ILE A 482 12.27 -40.97 7.52
CA ILE A 482 11.98 -39.55 7.34
C ILE A 482 10.46 -39.33 7.48
N GLU A 483 10.09 -38.65 8.55
CA GLU A 483 8.71 -38.31 8.85
C GLU A 483 8.39 -36.87 8.47
N ALA A 484 7.11 -36.55 8.43
CA ALA A 484 6.65 -35.15 8.36
C ALA A 484 7.29 -34.28 9.46
N ALA A 485 7.37 -34.78 10.69
CA ALA A 485 7.95 -34.07 11.82
C ALA A 485 9.46 -33.81 11.68
N SER A 486 10.18 -34.60 10.89
CA SER A 486 11.63 -34.43 10.64
C SER A 486 11.98 -33.06 10.05
N PHE A 487 11.04 -32.44 9.31
CA PHE A 487 11.26 -31.13 8.67
C PHE A 487 10.83 -29.94 9.54
N ALA A 488 10.10 -30.17 10.63
CA ALA A 488 9.44 -29.10 11.39
C ALA A 488 10.42 -28.09 11.98
N GLY A 489 11.55 -28.56 12.54
CA GLY A 489 12.59 -27.69 13.09
C GLY A 489 13.18 -26.77 12.02
N LEU A 490 13.58 -27.34 10.88
CA LEU A 490 14.17 -26.59 9.77
C LEU A 490 13.20 -25.56 9.19
N VAL A 491 11.97 -25.97 8.90
CA VAL A 491 10.93 -25.09 8.34
C VAL A 491 10.66 -23.90 9.26
N ASN A 492 10.43 -24.14 10.54
CA ASN A 492 10.06 -23.10 11.49
C ASN A 492 11.20 -22.11 11.73
N LEU A 493 12.44 -22.60 11.80
CA LEU A 493 13.62 -21.77 12.06
C LEU A 493 14.07 -20.98 10.83
N SER A 494 13.80 -21.49 9.61
CA SER A 494 14.21 -20.84 8.36
C SER A 494 13.63 -19.45 8.09
N ARG A 495 12.55 -19.10 8.78
CA ARG A 495 11.89 -17.79 8.66
C ARG A 495 12.60 -16.70 9.47
N ILE A 496 13.35 -17.10 10.50
CA ILE A 496 13.98 -16.20 11.47
C ILE A 496 15.50 -16.21 11.33
N TYR A 497 16.07 -17.40 11.12
CA TYR A 497 17.51 -17.60 11.05
C TYR A 497 17.97 -17.80 9.63
N THR A 498 19.18 -17.34 9.33
CA THR A 498 19.88 -17.76 8.11
C THR A 498 20.25 -19.23 8.25
N VAL A 499 19.63 -20.04 7.41
CA VAL A 499 19.90 -21.48 7.28
C VAL A 499 21.09 -21.66 6.35
N GLN A 500 22.01 -22.55 6.71
CA GLN A 500 23.19 -22.82 5.87
C GLN A 500 22.80 -23.74 4.70
N VAL A 501 23.56 -23.65 3.61
CA VAL A 501 23.35 -24.47 2.40
C VAL A 501 23.30 -25.96 2.75
N ASP A 502 24.17 -26.41 3.65
CA ASP A 502 24.24 -27.80 4.13
C ASP A 502 22.91 -28.32 4.69
N HIS A 503 22.15 -27.50 5.43
CA HIS A 503 20.84 -27.90 5.96
C HIS A 503 19.79 -28.05 4.86
N VAL A 504 19.88 -27.23 3.81
CA VAL A 504 19.00 -27.33 2.64
C VAL A 504 19.31 -28.58 1.83
N GLU A 505 20.59 -28.91 1.67
CA GLU A 505 21.03 -30.16 1.04
C GLU A 505 20.57 -31.39 1.82
N LEU A 506 20.61 -31.35 3.16
CA LEU A 506 20.04 -32.42 3.99
C LEU A 506 18.54 -32.62 3.74
N ALA A 507 17.77 -31.53 3.63
CA ALA A 507 16.34 -31.63 3.31
C ALA A 507 16.11 -32.24 1.92
N VAL A 508 16.91 -31.86 0.91
CA VAL A 508 16.87 -32.45 -0.44
C VAL A 508 17.18 -33.95 -0.39
N ASN A 509 18.23 -34.34 0.32
CA ASN A 509 18.64 -35.74 0.45
C ASN A 509 17.58 -36.56 1.20
N ALA A 510 17.01 -36.03 2.29
CA ALA A 510 15.92 -36.66 3.02
C ALA A 510 14.71 -36.93 2.11
N LEU A 511 14.29 -35.96 1.29
CA LEU A 511 13.19 -36.14 0.34
C LEU A 511 13.50 -37.22 -0.70
N LYS A 512 14.73 -37.26 -1.24
CA LYS A 512 15.16 -38.28 -2.21
C LYS A 512 15.22 -39.67 -1.58
N SER A 513 15.79 -39.80 -0.39
CA SER A 513 15.93 -41.07 0.35
C SER A 513 14.57 -41.64 0.74
N ALA A 514 13.63 -40.77 1.10
CA ALA A 514 12.23 -41.17 1.35
C ALA A 514 11.44 -41.45 0.05
N ASN A 515 12.11 -41.41 -1.11
CA ASN A 515 11.50 -41.50 -2.44
C ASN A 515 10.30 -40.56 -2.57
N HIS A 516 10.33 -39.36 -2.00
CA HIS A 516 9.24 -38.36 -2.00
C HIS A 516 7.95 -38.84 -1.32
N ARG A 517 8.03 -39.62 -0.24
CA ARG A 517 6.89 -39.96 0.64
C ARG A 517 7.19 -39.48 2.05
N LEU A 518 6.23 -38.85 2.69
CA LEU A 518 6.35 -38.46 4.10
C LEU A 518 5.64 -39.52 4.93
N ALA A 519 6.39 -40.18 5.82
CA ALA A 519 5.81 -41.13 6.77
C ALA A 519 5.06 -40.39 7.89
N ASN A 520 4.14 -41.10 8.55
CA ASN A 520 3.44 -40.68 9.76
C ASN A 520 2.69 -39.33 9.63
N LEU A 521 2.05 -39.09 8.47
CA LEU A 521 1.17 -37.95 8.26
C LEU A 521 -0.09 -38.05 9.14
N LEU A 522 -0.25 -37.10 10.07
CA LEU A 522 -1.42 -37.02 10.94
C LEU A 522 -2.69 -36.67 10.15
N ASP A 523 -2.59 -35.63 9.32
CA ASP A 523 -3.68 -35.12 8.50
C ASP A 523 -3.15 -34.34 7.28
N LYS A 524 -4.08 -33.89 6.42
CA LYS A 524 -3.77 -33.07 5.25
C LYS A 524 -3.18 -31.70 5.63
N ASN A 525 -3.60 -31.12 6.76
CA ASN A 525 -3.11 -29.81 7.20
C ASN A 525 -1.61 -29.86 7.56
N THR A 526 -1.18 -30.96 8.19
CA THR A 526 0.22 -31.23 8.51
C THR A 526 1.05 -31.34 7.23
N LEU A 527 0.53 -32.04 6.21
CA LEU A 527 1.15 -32.10 4.89
C LEU A 527 1.32 -30.70 4.28
N LEU A 528 0.24 -29.91 4.22
CA LEU A 528 0.26 -28.55 3.66
C LEU A 528 1.27 -27.65 4.36
N ALA A 529 1.26 -27.63 5.70
CA ALA A 529 2.19 -26.84 6.50
C ALA A 529 3.66 -27.17 6.19
N ILE A 530 3.98 -28.44 5.97
CA ILE A 530 5.34 -28.87 5.61
C ILE A 530 5.68 -28.46 4.18
N LEU A 531 4.77 -28.65 3.21
CA LEU A 531 5.01 -28.29 1.82
C LEU A 531 5.19 -26.77 1.65
N GLU A 532 4.36 -25.96 2.29
CA GLU A 532 4.49 -24.50 2.33
C GLU A 532 5.78 -24.06 3.04
N GLY A 533 6.14 -24.77 4.11
CA GLY A 533 7.40 -24.60 4.82
C GLY A 533 8.61 -24.83 3.93
N LEU A 534 8.66 -25.95 3.22
CA LEU A 534 9.70 -26.30 2.28
C LEU A 534 9.73 -25.35 1.07
N ALA A 535 8.58 -24.91 0.59
CA ALA A 535 8.49 -23.89 -0.46
C ALA A 535 9.16 -22.59 0.00
N THR A 536 8.81 -22.13 1.20
CA THR A 536 9.40 -20.92 1.81
C THR A 536 10.91 -21.09 2.00
N LEU A 537 11.35 -22.24 2.53
CA LEU A 537 12.77 -22.57 2.70
C LEU A 537 13.53 -22.50 1.37
N SER A 538 12.95 -23.08 0.30
CA SER A 538 13.54 -23.05 -1.05
C SER A 538 13.66 -21.62 -1.60
N ALA A 539 12.63 -20.79 -1.39
CA ALA A 539 12.59 -19.40 -1.82
C ALA A 539 13.65 -18.55 -1.10
N VAL A 540 13.67 -18.60 0.23
CA VAL A 540 14.57 -17.79 1.06
C VAL A 540 16.03 -18.15 0.79
N ASN A 541 16.36 -19.43 0.65
CA ASN A 541 17.72 -19.90 0.38
C ASN A 541 18.09 -19.93 -1.11
N ARG A 542 17.18 -19.53 -2.01
CA ARG A 542 17.37 -19.60 -3.47
C ARG A 542 17.78 -21.00 -3.96
N SER A 543 17.27 -22.05 -3.32
CA SER A 543 17.59 -23.44 -3.66
C SER A 543 16.67 -23.97 -4.76
N GLN A 544 17.17 -23.91 -6.00
CA GLN A 544 16.45 -24.45 -7.15
C GLN A 544 16.27 -25.97 -7.03
N GLU A 545 17.25 -26.68 -6.48
CA GLU A 545 17.17 -28.13 -6.30
C GLU A 545 16.04 -28.53 -5.34
N LEU A 546 15.89 -27.83 -4.21
CA LEU A 546 14.77 -28.09 -3.30
C LEU A 546 13.43 -27.75 -3.95
N SER A 547 13.36 -26.65 -4.71
CA SER A 547 12.19 -26.28 -5.52
C SER A 547 11.79 -27.40 -6.50
N ASP A 548 12.77 -28.02 -7.17
CA ASP A 548 12.54 -29.13 -8.10
C ASP A 548 12.09 -30.42 -7.39
N GLN A 549 12.66 -30.73 -6.21
CA GLN A 549 12.18 -31.85 -5.41
C GLN A 549 10.75 -31.63 -4.92
N LEU A 550 10.40 -30.39 -4.57
CA LEU A 550 9.06 -30.03 -4.14
C LEU A 550 8.05 -30.16 -5.28
N LEU A 551 8.41 -29.84 -6.52
CA LEU A 551 7.56 -30.12 -7.69
C LEU A 551 7.23 -31.60 -7.82
N ILE A 552 8.19 -32.49 -7.63
CA ILE A 552 7.97 -33.95 -7.65
C ILE A 552 7.04 -34.37 -6.52
N LEU A 553 7.23 -33.81 -5.33
CA LEU A 553 6.41 -34.11 -4.16
C LEU A 553 4.96 -33.65 -4.34
N VAL A 554 4.74 -32.44 -4.85
CA VAL A 554 3.40 -31.90 -5.17
C VAL A 554 2.69 -32.74 -6.22
N ARG A 555 3.38 -33.14 -7.30
CA ARG A 555 2.83 -34.06 -8.32
C ARG A 555 2.31 -35.35 -7.71
N ARG A 556 3.06 -35.92 -6.77
CA ARG A 556 2.64 -37.14 -6.10
C ARG A 556 1.38 -36.92 -5.27
N TYR A 557 1.37 -35.91 -4.42
CA TYR A 557 0.23 -35.66 -3.55
C TYR A 557 -1.00 -35.09 -4.28
N ARG A 558 -0.86 -34.58 -5.52
CA ARG A 558 -2.02 -34.33 -6.40
C ARG A 558 -2.78 -35.60 -6.82
N HIS A 559 -2.11 -36.75 -6.77
CA HIS A 559 -2.69 -38.05 -7.13
C HIS A 559 -2.79 -39.02 -5.95
N ASP A 560 -2.54 -38.54 -4.72
CA ASP A 560 -2.64 -39.37 -3.53
C ASP A 560 -4.10 -39.64 -3.18
N SER A 561 -4.42 -40.87 -2.76
CA SER A 561 -5.79 -41.28 -2.47
C SER A 561 -6.34 -40.73 -1.16
N GLN A 562 -5.48 -40.35 -0.22
CA GLN A 562 -5.87 -39.94 1.13
C GLN A 562 -5.60 -38.46 1.39
N TYR A 563 -4.50 -37.93 0.86
CA TYR A 563 -4.04 -36.57 1.10
C TYR A 563 -3.97 -35.75 -0.20
N ALA A 564 -4.93 -35.97 -1.11
CA ALA A 564 -5.01 -35.27 -2.38
C ALA A 564 -4.93 -33.74 -2.21
N LEU A 565 -3.92 -33.12 -2.80
CA LEU A 565 -3.84 -31.65 -2.90
C LEU A 565 -4.90 -31.16 -3.90
N THR A 566 -5.45 -29.95 -3.74
CA THR A 566 -6.24 -29.28 -4.78
C THR A 566 -5.32 -28.58 -5.79
N VAL A 567 -5.87 -28.13 -6.91
CA VAL A 567 -5.11 -27.29 -7.87
C VAL A 567 -4.63 -26.00 -7.23
N GLU A 568 -5.45 -25.39 -6.36
CA GLU A 568 -5.13 -24.15 -5.67
C GLU A 568 -4.00 -24.34 -4.64
N GLU A 569 -4.05 -25.41 -3.86
CA GLU A 569 -2.98 -25.78 -2.91
C GLU A 569 -1.67 -26.04 -3.66
N ALA A 570 -1.70 -26.81 -4.75
CA ALA A 570 -0.52 -27.06 -5.56
C ALA A 570 0.04 -25.78 -6.20
N PHE A 571 -0.83 -24.91 -6.72
CA PHE A 571 -0.42 -23.60 -7.25
C PHE A 571 0.28 -22.77 -6.17
N GLY A 572 -0.32 -22.64 -4.98
CA GLY A 572 0.24 -21.84 -3.87
C GLY A 572 1.62 -22.32 -3.42
N ILE A 573 1.79 -23.64 -3.29
CA ILE A 573 3.08 -24.24 -2.92
C ILE A 573 4.14 -23.97 -4.02
N LEU A 574 3.78 -24.22 -5.29
CA LEU A 574 4.72 -24.13 -6.41
C LEU A 574 5.09 -22.69 -6.79
N ILE A 575 4.18 -21.73 -6.66
CA ILE A 575 4.49 -20.33 -6.95
C ILE A 575 5.44 -19.74 -5.89
N VAL A 576 5.29 -20.13 -4.62
CA VAL A 576 6.26 -19.79 -3.57
C VAL A 576 7.60 -20.46 -3.86
N ALA A 577 7.60 -21.75 -4.18
CA ALA A 577 8.83 -22.49 -4.52
C ALA A 577 9.54 -21.92 -5.75
N ALA A 578 8.80 -21.34 -6.70
CA ALA A 578 9.36 -20.71 -7.90
C ALA A 578 10.28 -19.54 -7.54
N ALA A 579 10.01 -18.84 -6.43
CA ALA A 579 10.85 -17.75 -5.93
C ALA A 579 12.29 -18.20 -5.57
N ALA A 580 12.59 -19.49 -5.54
CA ALA A 580 13.97 -19.97 -5.49
C ALA A 580 14.82 -19.47 -6.68
N ARG A 581 14.19 -19.17 -7.83
CA ARG A 581 14.83 -18.68 -9.06
C ARG A 581 14.85 -17.15 -9.07
N LYS A 582 16.01 -16.56 -8.85
CA LYS A 582 16.20 -15.10 -8.88
C LYS A 582 16.06 -14.52 -10.29
N GLU A 583 16.66 -15.18 -11.27
CA GLU A 583 16.69 -14.75 -12.66
C GLU A 583 15.30 -14.88 -13.32
N LEU A 584 14.85 -13.80 -13.97
CA LEU A 584 13.52 -13.72 -14.56
C LEU A 584 13.27 -14.82 -15.59
N THR A 585 14.27 -15.15 -16.40
CA THR A 585 14.17 -16.19 -17.45
C THR A 585 13.99 -17.59 -16.87
N GLU A 586 14.68 -17.91 -15.79
CA GLU A 586 14.55 -19.20 -15.10
C GLU A 586 13.20 -19.28 -14.38
N TRP A 587 12.85 -18.21 -13.66
CA TRP A 587 11.58 -18.11 -12.94
C TRP A 587 10.38 -18.29 -13.89
N ARG A 588 10.34 -17.54 -15.00
CA ARG A 588 9.22 -17.65 -15.96
C ARG A 588 9.13 -19.04 -16.60
N SER A 589 10.26 -19.72 -16.81
CA SER A 589 10.27 -21.07 -17.38
C SER A 589 9.60 -22.03 -16.40
N PHE A 590 10.07 -22.06 -15.15
CA PHE A 590 9.53 -22.94 -14.13
C PHE A 590 8.04 -22.67 -13.86
N VAL A 591 7.65 -21.39 -13.75
CA VAL A 591 6.25 -20.98 -13.58
C VAL A 591 5.38 -21.45 -14.74
N GLY A 592 5.84 -21.23 -15.98
CA GLY A 592 5.12 -21.67 -17.17
C GLY A 592 4.97 -23.19 -17.27
N ASP A 593 6.02 -23.93 -16.89
CA ASP A 593 6.03 -25.39 -16.93
C ASP A 593 5.01 -25.99 -15.95
N PHE A 594 5.04 -25.58 -14.67
CA PHE A 594 4.11 -26.13 -13.69
C PHE A 594 2.68 -25.64 -13.90
N LEU A 595 2.47 -24.39 -14.34
CA LEU A 595 1.13 -23.88 -14.66
C LEU A 595 0.52 -24.61 -15.86
N THR A 596 1.34 -24.91 -16.87
CA THR A 596 0.91 -25.74 -18.00
C THR A 596 0.50 -27.12 -17.50
N GLU A 597 1.32 -27.74 -16.65
CA GLU A 597 0.96 -29.04 -16.06
C GLU A 597 -0.37 -28.99 -15.30
N LEU A 598 -0.55 -28.04 -14.39
CA LEU A 598 -1.80 -27.87 -13.63
C LEU A 598 -3.00 -27.63 -14.54
N ALA A 599 -2.85 -26.84 -15.60
CA ALA A 599 -3.91 -26.55 -16.57
C ALA A 599 -4.36 -27.78 -17.38
N PHE A 600 -3.49 -28.78 -17.55
CA PHE A 600 -3.80 -30.04 -18.25
C PHE A 600 -4.15 -31.20 -17.30
N CYS A 601 -4.16 -30.99 -15.99
CA CYS A 601 -4.62 -31.98 -15.02
C CYS A 601 -6.14 -32.22 -15.10
N ASN A 602 -6.63 -33.23 -14.37
CA ASN A 602 -8.05 -33.35 -14.12
C ASN A 602 -8.50 -32.21 -13.18
N LEU A 603 -9.30 -31.29 -13.70
CA LEU A 603 -9.82 -30.13 -12.99
C LEU A 603 -11.23 -30.45 -12.51
N GLU A 604 -11.47 -30.33 -11.21
CA GLU A 604 -12.78 -30.58 -10.60
C GLU A 604 -13.52 -29.26 -10.36
N GLU A 605 -14.86 -29.31 -10.38
CA GLU A 605 -15.73 -28.17 -10.06
C GLU A 605 -15.34 -26.87 -10.80
N ASN A 606 -14.93 -25.84 -10.04
CA ASN A 606 -14.50 -24.53 -10.55
C ASN A 606 -12.97 -24.34 -10.50
N GLU A 607 -12.17 -25.39 -10.28
CA GLU A 607 -10.71 -25.28 -10.19
C GLU A 607 -10.11 -24.62 -11.43
N GLY A 608 -10.61 -24.95 -12.63
CA GLY A 608 -10.17 -24.31 -13.88
C GLY A 608 -10.51 -22.83 -13.97
N GLY A 609 -11.66 -22.41 -13.43
CA GLY A 609 -12.04 -20.99 -13.36
C GLY A 609 -11.15 -20.20 -12.41
N THR A 610 -10.89 -20.76 -11.22
CA THR A 610 -9.98 -20.16 -10.22
C THR A 610 -8.55 -20.07 -10.76
N LEU A 611 -8.02 -21.16 -11.32
CA LEU A 611 -6.66 -21.17 -11.87
C LEU A 611 -6.51 -20.18 -13.05
N HIS A 612 -7.52 -20.08 -13.91
CA HIS A 612 -7.53 -19.09 -15.00
C HIS A 612 -7.51 -17.66 -14.47
N SER A 613 -8.24 -17.39 -13.37
CA SER A 613 -8.27 -16.07 -12.74
C SER A 613 -6.91 -15.71 -12.14
N HIS A 614 -6.30 -16.62 -11.38
CA HIS A 614 -4.93 -16.47 -10.86
C HIS A 614 -3.92 -16.21 -11.97
N LEU A 615 -3.94 -17.02 -13.04
CA LEU A 615 -3.04 -16.86 -14.18
C LEU A 615 -3.26 -15.52 -14.89
N SER A 616 -4.51 -15.11 -15.13
CA SER A 616 -4.84 -13.84 -15.80
C SER A 616 -4.29 -12.64 -15.04
N ILE A 617 -4.43 -12.64 -13.71
CA ILE A 617 -3.91 -11.58 -12.85
C ILE A 617 -2.38 -11.63 -12.81
N LEU A 618 -1.78 -12.82 -12.69
CA LEU A 618 -0.32 -12.97 -12.68
C LEU A 618 0.31 -12.46 -13.99
N LEU A 619 -0.34 -12.72 -15.14
CA LEU A 619 0.05 -12.19 -16.45
C LEU A 619 -0.10 -10.67 -16.56
N HIS A 620 -1.03 -10.07 -15.82
CA HIS A 620 -1.15 -8.61 -15.72
C HIS A 620 -0.04 -8.01 -14.85
N CYS A 621 0.26 -8.64 -13.71
CA CYS A 621 1.33 -8.21 -12.80
C CYS A 621 2.71 -8.33 -13.48
N VAL A 622 2.96 -9.44 -14.19
CA VAL A 622 4.24 -9.74 -14.87
C VAL A 622 3.98 -10.15 -16.32
N PRO A 623 3.87 -9.18 -17.26
CA PRO A 623 3.61 -9.46 -18.68
C PRO A 623 4.63 -10.39 -19.34
N GLU A 624 5.85 -10.48 -18.82
CA GLU A 624 6.91 -11.34 -19.35
C GLU A 624 6.57 -12.84 -19.24
N LEU A 625 5.60 -13.21 -18.40
CA LEU A 625 5.09 -14.59 -18.29
C LEU A 625 4.27 -15.05 -19.48
N TRP A 626 3.77 -14.14 -20.34
CA TRP A 626 3.03 -14.52 -21.55
C TRP A 626 3.82 -15.49 -22.43
N VAL A 627 5.15 -15.33 -22.47
CA VAL A 627 6.05 -16.18 -23.29
C VAL A 627 6.01 -17.65 -22.86
N SER A 628 5.87 -17.93 -21.56
CA SER A 628 5.90 -19.30 -21.02
C SER A 628 4.52 -19.83 -20.66
N CYS A 629 3.55 -18.97 -20.35
CA CYS A 629 2.24 -19.37 -19.84
C CYS A 629 1.12 -19.38 -20.89
N ALA A 630 1.36 -18.94 -22.14
CA ALA A 630 0.33 -18.91 -23.19
C ALA A 630 -0.38 -20.25 -23.43
N LYS A 631 0.33 -21.38 -23.24
CA LYS A 631 -0.28 -22.72 -23.35
C LYS A 631 -1.27 -23.01 -22.23
N ALA A 632 -0.90 -22.67 -20.98
CA ALA A 632 -1.76 -22.83 -19.82
C ALA A 632 -3.02 -21.96 -19.94
N ASP A 633 -2.85 -20.70 -20.36
CA ASP A 633 -3.94 -19.76 -20.61
C ASP A 633 -4.92 -20.31 -21.66
N ALA A 634 -4.42 -20.74 -22.82
CA ALA A 634 -5.25 -21.32 -23.87
C ALA A 634 -6.01 -22.59 -23.41
N ALA A 635 -5.37 -23.46 -22.62
CA ALA A 635 -6.01 -24.66 -22.09
C ALA A 635 -7.14 -24.32 -21.11
N LEU A 636 -6.90 -23.37 -20.20
CA LEU A 636 -7.88 -22.93 -19.21
C LEU A 636 -9.03 -22.14 -19.84
N GLN A 637 -8.78 -21.32 -20.86
CA GLN A 637 -9.83 -20.68 -21.64
C GLN A 637 -10.71 -21.71 -22.33
N ALA A 638 -10.12 -22.74 -22.96
CA ALA A 638 -10.86 -23.83 -23.59
C ALA A 638 -11.71 -24.63 -22.58
N PHE A 639 -11.26 -24.76 -21.34
CA PHE A 639 -12.01 -25.40 -20.25
C PHE A 639 -13.28 -24.61 -19.89
N ARG A 640 -13.22 -23.26 -19.84
CA ARG A 640 -14.38 -22.41 -19.51
C ARG A 640 -15.52 -22.45 -20.53
N PHE A 641 -15.26 -22.94 -21.74
CA PHE A 641 -16.27 -23.12 -22.79
C PHE A 641 -16.93 -24.51 -22.79
N ARG A 642 -16.51 -25.41 -21.89
CA ARG A 642 -17.16 -26.70 -21.63
C ARG A 642 -18.14 -26.56 -20.47
#